data_AF-A0A924TUJ1-F1
#
_entry.id   AF-A0A924TUJ1-F1
#
_cell.length_a   1.000
_cell.length_b   1.000
_cell.length_c   1.000
_cell.angle_alpha   90.00
_cell.angle_beta   90.00
_cell.angle_gamma   90.00
#
_symmetry.space_group_name_H-M   'P 1'
#
loop_
_entity.id
_entity.type
_entity.pdbx_description
1 polymer ?
#
loop_
_entity_poly.entity_id
_entity_poly.type
_entity_poly.pdbx_seq_one_letter_code
_entity_poly.pdbx_strand_id
1 'polypeptide(L)'
;MAITTSALNLLAFAQRWEGGVLTLRFLCLPQGDPLQPLAPGLPSFDLANLQYEARLIGSLDHLPREADARAASPDALLLDEPPLQKAALFAELATRFKVASADPLPAAPLAAPRFRKAVTASYRNLVGSRELSAWLASDDDYRCALHEGHASQPNRPALLSDALRWGEVLAFALRQPKLAMALGLLGQARVTPPDAAFYARGGWLHLGLHASSDGAGVAGLVSSHAARIPPLADDRGLYSAVLFPVDGAGVADDAFRDAERYDRGFARLVHAVQGDQDGDAIRLGWDDEQVAEALNRQVAAATEAPMGTAGFRIDVRDMAEDATWHSLQQVASVGPLALGPQVIGPWQGESVVEVVPASVSPALPGEFWVPPYFCTWRGSSLVLTDPDLTRLHQRAGFDPAFDALRLGREQVFEPVGDKDVALRYGHRYAFRVRMADLSRGGPPPEEPTPLEVGRDVHHRCEITFQRHRRPGQIQVQQRPVRGDLRLVVTKPSLGYPELLFTGAHSFADLEASLDGNAARQREMGLPDPDVLKVHIRLEVRALQGDSAPWWPLYETERDFDAAEMTLVLAPEDDATLDTFVAAPPATGPLALPAARALRLVLVAMGRDDVGYFASDTARRGIAVTVEVRAPALAEGPVMAAPPGLASFFFRTPGVDAIGTAVPRPLARLAQELGLQAQGLLLGGAPGRRTVLGCSSTLRHVLSPEGSALTLGSDADLQQRWVNV
;
A
#
# COMPACT_ATOMS: atom_id res chain seq x y z
N MET A 1 10.14 -28.77 -4.48
CA MET A 1 11.22 -29.21 -3.58
C MET A 1 11.78 -30.49 -4.16
N ALA A 2 13.07 -30.53 -4.48
CA ALA A 2 13.72 -31.74 -4.96
C ALA A 2 14.04 -32.65 -3.76
N ILE A 3 13.03 -33.37 -3.29
CA ILE A 3 13.20 -34.43 -2.28
C ILE A 3 13.39 -35.75 -3.04
N THR A 4 14.34 -36.59 -2.61
CA THR A 4 14.54 -37.96 -3.12
C THR A 4 13.20 -38.71 -3.17
N THR A 5 12.92 -39.41 -4.27
CA THR A 5 11.61 -40.04 -4.53
C THR A 5 11.42 -41.33 -3.73
N SER A 6 11.13 -41.21 -2.43
CA SER A 6 10.59 -42.29 -1.59
C SER A 6 9.09 -42.12 -1.40
N ALA A 7 8.38 -43.24 -1.17
CA ALA A 7 6.93 -43.24 -0.97
C ALA A 7 6.51 -42.37 0.23
N LEU A 8 7.35 -42.30 1.27
CA LEU A 8 7.17 -41.43 2.43
C LEU A 8 8.41 -40.56 2.64
N ASN A 9 8.19 -39.26 2.87
CA ASN A 9 9.25 -38.32 3.20
C ASN A 9 9.03 -37.79 4.61
N LEU A 10 10.01 -38.01 5.49
CA LEU A 10 10.01 -37.54 6.88
C LEU A 10 10.93 -36.34 7.02
N LEU A 11 10.36 -35.20 7.42
CA LEU A 11 11.09 -33.94 7.59
C LEU A 11 11.04 -33.53 9.06
N ALA A 12 12.19 -33.49 9.74
CA ALA A 12 12.28 -33.12 11.15
C ALA A 12 12.52 -31.61 11.35
N PHE A 13 11.87 -31.00 12.34
CA PHE A 13 12.04 -29.59 12.70
C PHE A 13 12.20 -29.45 14.21
N ALA A 14 13.38 -29.00 14.65
CA ALA A 14 13.61 -28.66 16.05
C ALA A 14 12.93 -27.33 16.40
N GLN A 15 12.24 -27.27 17.55
CA GLN A 15 11.47 -26.09 17.98
C GLN A 15 12.05 -25.41 19.22
N ARG A 16 12.38 -26.20 20.25
CA ARG A 16 12.83 -25.68 21.54
C ARG A 16 13.62 -26.73 22.31
N TRP A 17 14.68 -26.29 22.96
CA TRP A 17 15.38 -27.04 23.99
C TRP A 17 15.13 -26.38 25.34
N GLU A 18 14.56 -27.12 26.27
CA GLU A 18 14.23 -26.62 27.60
C GLU A 18 14.32 -27.73 28.65
N GLY A 19 15.11 -27.50 29.71
CA GLY A 19 15.22 -28.44 30.83
C GLY A 19 15.69 -29.84 30.43
N GLY A 20 16.50 -29.97 29.38
CA GLY A 20 16.96 -31.26 28.86
C GLY A 20 15.96 -31.97 27.93
N VAL A 21 14.84 -31.33 27.60
CA VAL A 21 13.81 -31.88 26.72
C VAL A 21 13.80 -31.12 25.40
N LEU A 22 13.79 -31.88 24.30
CA LEU A 22 13.68 -31.36 22.95
C LEU A 22 12.21 -31.41 22.50
N THR A 23 11.63 -30.25 22.22
CA THR A 23 10.35 -30.15 21.52
C THR A 23 10.62 -30.14 20.02
N LEU A 24 9.94 -31.03 19.29
CA LEU A 24 10.10 -31.17 17.84
C LEU A 24 8.74 -31.23 17.15
N ARG A 25 8.75 -30.80 15.90
CA ARG A 25 7.67 -31.03 14.94
C ARG A 25 8.24 -31.80 13.75
N PHE A 26 7.42 -32.56 13.06
CA PHE A 26 7.84 -33.23 11.85
C PHE A 26 6.70 -33.31 10.84
N LEU A 27 7.07 -33.45 9.57
CA LEU A 27 6.13 -33.73 8.48
C LEU A 27 6.31 -35.16 7.99
N CYS A 28 5.20 -35.84 7.71
CA CYS A 28 5.16 -37.11 6.99
C CYS A 28 4.41 -36.89 5.68
N LEU A 29 5.16 -36.81 4.58
CA LEU A 29 4.62 -36.46 3.26
C LEU A 29 4.57 -37.71 2.38
N PRO A 30 3.37 -38.25 2.05
CA PRO A 30 3.24 -39.32 1.09
C PRO A 30 3.48 -38.80 -0.33
N GLN A 31 4.16 -39.59 -1.15
CA GLN A 31 4.34 -39.32 -2.57
C GLN A 31 3.20 -39.94 -3.38
N GLY A 32 2.52 -39.11 -4.20
CA GLY A 32 1.44 -39.57 -5.07
C GLY A 32 0.07 -39.52 -4.41
N ASP A 33 -0.77 -40.50 -4.70
CA ASP A 33 -2.14 -40.59 -4.19
C ASP A 33 -2.16 -41.27 -2.81
N PRO A 34 -2.57 -40.56 -1.73
CA PRO A 34 -2.61 -41.11 -0.37
C PRO A 34 -3.63 -42.24 -0.18
N LEU A 35 -4.57 -42.42 -1.12
CA LEU A 35 -5.54 -43.51 -1.12
C LEU A 35 -5.01 -44.79 -1.81
N GLN A 36 -3.82 -44.73 -2.41
CA GLN A 36 -3.16 -45.90 -2.99
C GLN A 36 -2.21 -46.56 -1.97
N PRO A 37 -1.99 -47.88 -2.06
CA PRO A 37 -1.04 -48.60 -1.22
C PRO A 37 0.36 -47.96 -1.21
N LEU A 38 0.96 -47.79 -0.03
CA LEU A 38 2.30 -47.19 0.11
C LEU A 38 3.40 -48.00 -0.60
N ALA A 39 3.25 -49.32 -0.60
CA ALA A 39 4.03 -50.27 -1.38
C ALA A 39 3.17 -51.54 -1.61
N PRO A 40 3.57 -52.44 -2.52
CA PRO A 40 2.86 -53.70 -2.70
C PRO A 40 2.71 -54.47 -1.38
N GLY A 41 1.47 -54.74 -0.97
CA GLY A 41 1.14 -55.46 0.27
C GLY A 41 1.06 -54.59 1.54
N LEU A 42 1.30 -53.28 1.45
CA LEU A 42 1.10 -52.33 2.55
C LEU A 42 -0.26 -51.60 2.42
N PRO A 43 -0.83 -51.11 3.52
CA PRO A 43 -1.99 -50.23 3.46
C PRO A 43 -1.67 -48.91 2.75
N SER A 44 -2.72 -48.21 2.31
CA SER A 44 -2.66 -46.84 1.81
C SER A 44 -2.33 -45.86 2.94
N PHE A 45 -1.86 -44.66 2.61
CA PHE A 45 -1.47 -43.68 3.64
C PHE A 45 -2.62 -43.35 4.58
N ASP A 46 -3.86 -43.27 4.08
CA ASP A 46 -5.04 -42.95 4.86
C ASP A 46 -5.48 -44.05 5.86
N LEU A 47 -5.06 -45.30 5.62
CA LEU A 47 -5.36 -46.46 6.46
C LEU A 47 -4.17 -46.97 7.27
N ALA A 48 -2.94 -46.60 6.89
CA ALA A 48 -1.73 -47.07 7.55
C ALA A 48 -1.63 -46.62 9.02
N ASN A 49 -1.29 -47.55 9.92
CA ASN A 49 -0.90 -47.27 11.29
C ASN A 49 0.59 -46.90 11.33
N LEU A 50 0.88 -45.62 11.11
CA LEU A 50 2.23 -45.08 11.14
C LEU A 50 2.63 -44.73 12.58
N GLN A 51 3.65 -45.41 13.09
CA GLN A 51 4.24 -45.15 14.40
C GLN A 51 5.68 -44.68 14.19
N TYR A 52 6.07 -43.61 14.88
CA TYR A 52 7.35 -42.96 14.63
C TYR A 52 8.32 -43.20 15.77
N GLU A 53 9.62 -43.05 15.51
CA GLU A 53 10.66 -42.99 16.52
C GLU A 53 11.59 -41.81 16.24
N ALA A 54 12.01 -41.12 17.29
CA ALA A 54 13.00 -40.05 17.19
C ALA A 54 14.40 -40.65 17.26
N ARG A 55 15.22 -40.30 16.27
CA ARG A 55 16.59 -40.78 16.10
C ARG A 55 17.54 -39.60 16.25
N LEU A 56 18.46 -39.72 17.22
CA LEU A 56 19.34 -38.64 17.67
C LEU A 56 20.79 -38.97 17.34
N ILE A 57 21.55 -37.98 16.88
CA ILE A 57 22.99 -38.08 16.63
C ILE A 57 23.68 -36.96 17.42
N GLY A 58 24.65 -37.29 18.27
CA GLY A 58 25.33 -36.33 19.17
C GLY A 58 26.66 -35.79 18.65
N SER A 59 26.79 -35.64 17.33
CA SER A 59 27.98 -35.05 16.68
C SER A 59 27.61 -34.34 15.38
N LEU A 60 28.35 -33.27 15.06
CA LEU A 60 28.30 -32.53 13.79
C LEU A 60 29.52 -32.83 12.90
N ASP A 61 30.36 -33.81 13.25
CA ASP A 61 31.61 -34.11 12.53
C ASP A 61 31.39 -34.57 11.07
N HIS A 62 30.20 -35.10 10.77
CA HIS A 62 29.80 -35.51 9.42
C HIS A 62 28.29 -35.27 9.21
N LEU A 63 27.86 -35.38 7.95
CA LEU A 63 26.44 -35.42 7.58
C LEU A 63 25.70 -36.52 8.35
N PRO A 64 24.39 -36.35 8.63
CA PRO A 64 23.62 -37.32 9.40
C PRO A 64 23.61 -38.68 8.68
N ARG A 65 23.96 -39.73 9.41
CA ARG A 65 23.95 -41.12 8.93
C ARG A 65 23.09 -41.96 9.83
N GLU A 66 22.33 -42.87 9.23
CA GLU A 66 21.46 -43.78 9.98
C GLU A 66 22.28 -44.67 10.94
N ALA A 67 23.48 -45.07 10.53
CA ALA A 67 24.37 -45.91 11.33
C ALA A 67 24.85 -45.25 12.65
N ASP A 68 24.85 -43.92 12.71
CA ASP A 68 25.31 -43.15 13.88
C ASP A 68 24.15 -42.75 14.81
N ALA A 69 22.92 -43.04 14.38
CA ALA A 69 21.72 -42.64 15.09
C ALA A 69 21.40 -43.56 16.27
N ARG A 70 20.90 -42.95 17.35
CA ARG A 70 20.37 -43.66 18.53
C ARG A 70 18.91 -43.32 18.70
N ALA A 71 18.07 -44.34 18.87
CA ALA A 71 16.68 -44.13 19.25
C ALA A 71 16.62 -43.40 20.60
N ALA A 72 15.78 -42.37 20.69
CA ALA A 72 15.63 -41.60 21.92
C ALA A 72 14.91 -42.38 23.04
N SER A 73 14.02 -43.30 22.65
CA SER A 73 13.26 -44.18 23.53
C SER A 73 13.07 -45.53 22.82
N PRO A 74 12.96 -46.66 23.55
CA PRO A 74 12.54 -47.93 22.98
C PRO A 74 11.05 -47.96 22.59
N ASP A 75 10.24 -47.03 23.11
CA ASP A 75 8.82 -46.93 22.80
C ASP A 75 8.56 -46.00 21.60
N ALA A 76 7.43 -46.22 20.93
CA ALA A 76 6.95 -45.33 19.87
C ALA A 76 6.79 -43.89 20.38
N LEU A 77 7.07 -42.93 19.49
CA LEU A 77 6.98 -41.51 19.77
C LEU A 77 5.54 -41.10 20.09
N LEU A 78 5.33 -40.56 21.29
CA LEU A 78 4.02 -40.07 21.72
C LEU A 78 3.74 -38.70 21.06
N LEU A 79 2.69 -38.65 20.24
CA LEU A 79 2.24 -37.42 19.57
C LEU A 79 1.27 -36.65 20.46
N ASP A 80 1.40 -35.32 20.49
CA ASP A 80 0.52 -34.44 21.28
C ASP A 80 -0.95 -34.54 20.82
N GLU A 81 -1.20 -34.58 19.50
CA GLU A 81 -2.54 -34.85 18.92
C GLU A 81 -2.41 -35.95 17.84
N PRO A 82 -2.73 -37.22 18.16
CA PRO A 82 -2.63 -38.32 17.19
C PRO A 82 -3.75 -38.29 16.13
N PRO A 83 -3.49 -38.73 14.88
CA PRO A 83 -4.48 -38.70 13.80
C PRO A 83 -5.53 -39.83 13.96
N LEU A 84 -6.70 -39.51 14.52
CA LEU A 84 -7.75 -40.51 14.82
C LEU A 84 -8.75 -40.74 13.66
N GLN A 85 -8.89 -39.81 12.72
CA GLN A 85 -9.97 -39.81 11.70
C GLN A 85 -9.45 -39.72 10.25
N LYS A 86 -8.21 -40.17 10.02
CA LYS A 86 -7.46 -39.96 8.78
C LYS A 86 -8.23 -40.37 7.51
N ALA A 87 -8.77 -41.59 7.46
CA ALA A 87 -9.52 -42.11 6.31
C ALA A 87 -10.75 -41.25 5.95
N ALA A 88 -11.53 -40.84 6.96
CA ALA A 88 -12.73 -40.03 6.74
C ALA A 88 -12.40 -38.63 6.20
N LEU A 89 -11.30 -38.03 6.67
CA LEU A 89 -10.84 -36.72 6.22
C LEU A 89 -10.31 -36.77 4.78
N PHE A 90 -9.52 -37.78 4.42
CA PHE A 90 -9.04 -37.95 3.03
C PHE A 90 -10.19 -38.22 2.05
N ALA A 91 -11.20 -39.00 2.45
CA ALA A 91 -12.39 -39.20 1.66
C ALA A 91 -13.14 -37.87 1.41
N GLU A 92 -13.28 -37.02 2.43
CA GLU A 92 -13.91 -35.70 2.27
C GLU A 92 -13.05 -34.74 1.42
N LEU A 93 -11.72 -34.78 1.51
CA LEU A 93 -10.86 -34.01 0.61
C LEU A 93 -11.07 -34.41 -0.86
N ALA A 94 -11.19 -35.71 -1.13
CA ALA A 94 -11.43 -36.23 -2.48
C ALA A 94 -12.82 -35.84 -3.04
N THR A 95 -13.81 -35.58 -2.19
CA THR A 95 -15.14 -35.10 -2.64
C THR A 95 -15.18 -33.59 -2.85
N ARG A 96 -14.40 -32.83 -2.08
CA ARG A 96 -14.38 -31.35 -2.14
C ARG A 96 -13.50 -30.80 -3.25
N PHE A 97 -12.43 -31.51 -3.61
CA PHE A 97 -11.53 -31.11 -4.68
C PHE A 97 -11.71 -32.00 -5.90
N LYS A 98 -11.62 -31.39 -7.09
CA LYS A 98 -11.52 -32.14 -8.34
C LYS A 98 -10.10 -32.67 -8.50
N VAL A 99 -9.82 -33.85 -7.94
CA VAL A 99 -8.48 -34.43 -8.00
C VAL A 99 -8.25 -35.10 -9.35
N ALA A 100 -7.26 -34.64 -10.11
CA ALA A 100 -6.88 -35.24 -11.39
C ALA A 100 -6.29 -36.64 -11.19
N SER A 101 -6.79 -37.63 -11.93
CA SER A 101 -6.19 -38.96 -11.98
C SER A 101 -4.90 -38.91 -12.81
N ALA A 102 -3.74 -38.90 -12.14
CA ALA A 102 -2.41 -39.12 -12.73
C ALA A 102 -2.21 -38.53 -14.15
N ASP A 103 -2.61 -37.27 -14.39
CA ASP A 103 -2.25 -36.60 -15.64
C ASP A 103 -0.73 -36.64 -15.79
N PRO A 104 -0.19 -36.84 -17.01
CA PRO A 104 1.24 -36.82 -17.24
C PRO A 104 1.83 -35.58 -16.56
N LEU A 105 2.99 -35.74 -15.91
CA LEU A 105 3.73 -34.61 -15.32
C LEU A 105 3.67 -33.43 -16.28
N PRO A 106 3.43 -32.19 -15.81
CA PRO A 106 3.44 -31.04 -16.68
C PRO A 106 4.74 -31.10 -17.49
N ALA A 107 4.66 -30.84 -18.79
CA ALA A 107 5.85 -30.85 -19.64
C ALA A 107 6.96 -30.05 -18.93
N ALA A 108 8.16 -30.62 -18.87
CA ALA A 108 9.29 -29.97 -18.21
C ALA A 108 9.37 -28.51 -18.68
N PRO A 109 9.54 -27.55 -17.77
CA PRO A 109 9.53 -26.14 -18.16
C PRO A 109 10.57 -25.91 -19.24
N LEU A 110 10.19 -25.14 -20.27
CA LEU A 110 11.04 -24.86 -21.45
C LEU A 110 12.40 -24.27 -21.07
N ALA A 111 12.47 -23.60 -19.92
CA ALA A 111 13.68 -23.07 -19.32
C ALA A 111 13.69 -23.39 -17.81
N ALA A 112 14.89 -23.58 -17.26
CA ALA A 112 15.05 -23.73 -15.82
C ALA A 112 14.59 -22.45 -15.09
N PRO A 113 13.77 -22.56 -14.03
CA PRO A 113 13.28 -21.40 -13.30
C PRO A 113 14.44 -20.64 -12.62
N ARG A 114 14.36 -19.31 -12.64
CA ARG A 114 15.28 -18.37 -11.99
C ARG A 114 14.48 -17.35 -11.22
N PHE A 115 14.85 -17.13 -9.96
CA PHE A 115 14.17 -16.19 -9.07
C PHE A 115 15.03 -14.94 -8.88
N ARG A 116 14.52 -13.78 -9.29
CA ARG A 116 15.21 -12.49 -9.17
C ARG A 116 14.47 -11.59 -8.19
N LYS A 117 15.19 -10.68 -7.54
CA LYS A 117 14.59 -9.66 -6.67
C LYS A 117 15.10 -8.26 -7.03
N ALA A 118 14.18 -7.31 -7.14
CA ALA A 118 14.55 -5.91 -7.35
C ALA A 118 15.14 -5.31 -6.05
N VAL A 119 16.31 -4.68 -6.14
CA VAL A 119 16.95 -4.06 -4.99
C VAL A 119 16.23 -2.77 -4.62
N THR A 120 15.72 -2.69 -3.39
CA THR A 120 15.04 -1.51 -2.86
C THR A 120 16.00 -0.49 -2.25
N ALA A 121 15.61 0.79 -2.24
CA ALA A 121 16.40 1.85 -1.61
C ALA A 121 16.58 1.63 -0.10
N SER A 122 15.54 1.17 0.59
CA SER A 122 15.61 0.85 2.03
C SER A 122 16.59 -0.30 2.32
N TYR A 123 16.63 -1.34 1.47
CA TYR A 123 17.63 -2.40 1.58
C TYR A 123 19.05 -1.89 1.33
N ARG A 124 19.28 -1.08 0.28
CA ARG A 124 20.60 -0.47 0.01
C ARG A 124 21.09 0.40 1.16
N ASN A 125 20.20 1.18 1.77
CA ASN A 125 20.53 2.00 2.93
C ASN A 125 20.95 1.14 4.14
N LEU A 126 20.34 -0.05 4.29
CA LEU A 126 20.65 -0.99 5.36
C LEU A 126 22.04 -1.64 5.18
N VAL A 127 22.34 -2.12 3.97
CA VAL A 127 23.56 -2.90 3.70
C VAL A 127 24.74 -2.05 3.21
N GLY A 128 24.48 -0.80 2.83
CA GLY A 128 25.48 0.13 2.31
C GLY A 128 26.04 -0.29 0.95
N SER A 129 27.34 -0.09 0.76
CA SER A 129 28.04 -0.31 -0.52
C SER A 129 28.65 -1.71 -0.67
N ARG A 130 28.14 -2.72 0.05
CA ARG A 130 28.67 -4.09 -0.08
C ARG A 130 28.27 -4.71 -1.41
N GLU A 131 29.01 -5.73 -1.83
CA GLU A 131 28.62 -6.56 -2.97
C GLU A 131 27.33 -7.30 -2.64
N LEU A 132 26.40 -7.28 -3.61
CA LEU A 132 25.08 -7.89 -3.51
C LEU A 132 25.08 -9.23 -4.26
N SER A 133 24.19 -10.13 -3.86
CA SER A 133 23.98 -11.40 -4.55
C SER A 133 23.66 -11.23 -6.04
N ALA A 134 24.09 -12.17 -6.87
CA ALA A 134 23.82 -12.16 -8.32
C ALA A 134 22.33 -12.29 -8.68
N TRP A 135 21.49 -12.68 -7.73
CA TRP A 135 20.03 -12.78 -7.89
C TRP A 135 19.30 -11.46 -7.66
N LEU A 136 20.01 -10.44 -7.16
CA LEU A 136 19.49 -9.10 -7.01
C LEU A 136 19.67 -8.32 -8.31
N ALA A 137 18.62 -7.61 -8.73
CA ALA A 137 18.57 -6.83 -9.95
C ALA A 137 18.26 -5.36 -9.66
N SER A 138 18.64 -4.45 -10.56
CA SER A 138 18.33 -3.04 -10.37
C SER A 138 16.81 -2.80 -10.47
N ASP A 139 16.37 -1.68 -9.90
CA ASP A 139 14.98 -1.22 -10.00
C ASP A 139 14.57 -0.96 -11.47
N ASP A 140 15.52 -0.48 -12.28
CA ASP A 140 15.30 -0.27 -13.72
C ASP A 140 15.17 -1.60 -14.49
N ASP A 141 15.96 -2.62 -14.15
CA ASP A 141 15.80 -3.97 -14.73
C ASP A 141 14.40 -4.52 -14.45
N TYR A 142 13.91 -4.33 -13.22
CA TYR A 142 12.58 -4.78 -12.83
C TYR A 142 11.48 -4.01 -13.58
N ARG A 143 11.60 -2.67 -13.71
CA ARG A 143 10.66 -1.86 -14.51
C ARG A 143 10.67 -2.28 -15.98
N CYS A 144 11.84 -2.56 -16.55
CA CYS A 144 11.96 -3.07 -17.91
C CYS A 144 11.24 -4.42 -18.06
N ALA A 145 11.44 -5.35 -17.13
CA ALA A 145 10.76 -6.65 -17.14
C ALA A 145 9.24 -6.53 -17.00
N LEU A 146 8.74 -5.59 -16.18
CA LEU A 146 7.31 -5.30 -16.07
C LEU A 146 6.74 -4.69 -17.36
N HIS A 147 7.44 -3.75 -17.99
CA HIS A 147 7.01 -3.16 -19.27
C HIS A 147 6.96 -4.20 -20.39
N GLU A 148 7.98 -5.06 -20.50
CA GLU A 148 8.01 -6.17 -21.45
C GLU A 148 6.90 -7.19 -21.15
N GLY A 149 6.67 -7.48 -19.87
CA GLY A 149 5.57 -8.28 -19.38
C GLY A 149 4.22 -7.77 -19.84
N HIS A 150 3.94 -6.49 -19.62
CA HIS A 150 2.70 -5.85 -20.07
C HIS A 150 2.54 -5.93 -21.60
N ALA A 151 3.62 -5.73 -22.36
CA ALA A 151 3.59 -5.80 -23.82
C ALA A 151 3.39 -7.22 -24.38
N SER A 152 3.71 -8.25 -23.60
CA SER A 152 3.69 -9.66 -24.03
C SER A 152 2.51 -10.47 -23.48
N GLN A 153 1.61 -9.86 -22.71
CA GLN A 153 0.42 -10.53 -22.21
C GLN A 153 -0.49 -10.97 -23.38
N PRO A 154 -1.04 -12.19 -23.35
CA PRO A 154 -2.01 -12.62 -24.36
C PRO A 154 -3.32 -11.83 -24.22
N ASN A 155 -3.99 -11.58 -25.34
CA ASN A 155 -5.30 -10.87 -25.39
C ASN A 155 -6.40 -11.55 -24.57
N ARG A 156 -6.24 -12.83 -24.21
CA ARG A 156 -7.12 -13.56 -23.31
C ARG A 156 -6.29 -14.20 -22.21
N PRO A 157 -6.63 -14.00 -20.93
CA PRO A 157 -6.00 -14.71 -19.83
C PRO A 157 -6.10 -16.22 -20.04
N ALA A 158 -5.05 -16.95 -19.71
CA ALA A 158 -5.11 -18.40 -19.69
C ALA A 158 -6.12 -18.85 -18.61
N LEU A 159 -7.08 -19.68 -18.99
CA LEU A 159 -7.95 -20.36 -18.03
C LEU A 159 -7.11 -21.40 -17.30
N LEU A 160 -6.95 -21.21 -15.98
CA LEU A 160 -6.35 -22.21 -15.12
C LEU A 160 -7.34 -23.38 -14.93
N SER A 161 -6.83 -24.60 -14.97
CA SER A 161 -7.62 -25.79 -14.64
C SER A 161 -8.04 -25.76 -13.18
N ASP A 162 -9.27 -26.19 -12.89
CA ASP A 162 -9.77 -26.42 -11.55
C ASP A 162 -9.36 -27.80 -10.99
N ALA A 163 -8.72 -28.63 -11.81
CA ALA A 163 -8.25 -29.95 -11.42
C ALA A 163 -6.90 -29.86 -10.68
N LEU A 164 -6.84 -30.43 -9.49
CA LEU A 164 -5.66 -30.43 -8.61
C LEU A 164 -5.03 -31.82 -8.51
N ARG A 165 -3.73 -31.87 -8.25
CA ARG A 165 -3.02 -33.10 -7.87
C ARG A 165 -3.05 -33.27 -6.36
N TRP A 166 -2.90 -34.50 -5.89
CA TRP A 166 -2.81 -34.78 -4.45
C TRP A 166 -1.71 -33.98 -3.74
N GLY A 167 -0.55 -33.80 -4.36
CA GLY A 167 0.51 -32.94 -3.79
C GLY A 167 0.05 -31.50 -3.52
N GLU A 168 -0.80 -30.93 -4.39
CA GLU A 168 -1.36 -29.59 -4.21
C GLU A 168 -2.43 -29.57 -3.10
N VAL A 169 -3.28 -30.60 -3.06
CA VAL A 169 -4.28 -30.78 -1.98
C VAL A 169 -3.60 -30.91 -0.61
N LEU A 170 -2.54 -31.72 -0.51
CA LEU A 170 -1.74 -31.86 0.71
C LEU A 170 -1.08 -30.53 1.08
N ALA A 171 -0.55 -29.78 0.11
CA ALA A 171 0.03 -28.46 0.36
C ALA A 171 -1.01 -27.47 0.91
N PHE A 172 -2.26 -27.50 0.44
CA PHE A 172 -3.35 -26.72 1.04
C PHE A 172 -3.65 -27.16 2.47
N ALA A 173 -3.72 -28.47 2.72
CA ALA A 173 -3.97 -29.00 4.06
C ALA A 173 -2.88 -28.59 5.07
N LEU A 174 -1.61 -28.57 4.65
CA LEU A 174 -0.47 -28.11 5.46
C LEU A 174 -0.53 -26.62 5.86
N ARG A 175 -1.35 -25.80 5.19
CA ARG A 175 -1.57 -24.41 5.59
C ARG A 175 -2.35 -24.29 6.90
N GLN A 176 -3.06 -25.33 7.32
CA GLN A 176 -3.78 -25.38 8.59
C GLN A 176 -3.20 -26.49 9.50
N PRO A 177 -2.48 -26.15 10.59
CA PRO A 177 -1.78 -27.13 11.41
C PRO A 177 -2.64 -28.22 12.04
N LYS A 178 -3.85 -27.91 12.54
CA LYS A 178 -4.76 -28.91 13.11
C LYS A 178 -5.31 -29.88 12.08
N LEU A 179 -5.66 -29.41 10.88
CA LEU A 179 -6.04 -30.29 9.77
C LEU A 179 -4.87 -31.19 9.37
N ALA A 180 -3.66 -30.63 9.28
CA ALA A 180 -2.45 -31.39 8.99
C ALA A 180 -2.15 -32.48 10.04
N MET A 181 -2.34 -32.16 11.33
CA MET A 181 -2.20 -33.14 12.43
C MET A 181 -3.28 -34.22 12.35
N ALA A 182 -4.54 -33.85 12.11
CA ALA A 182 -5.65 -34.79 11.99
C ALA A 182 -5.50 -35.74 10.78
N LEU A 183 -4.87 -35.28 9.69
CA LEU A 183 -4.52 -36.08 8.51
C LEU A 183 -3.26 -36.95 8.71
N GLY A 184 -2.52 -36.77 9.81
CA GLY A 184 -1.25 -37.46 10.07
C GLY A 184 -0.09 -36.96 9.20
N LEU A 185 -0.24 -35.80 8.55
CA LEU A 185 0.82 -35.16 7.76
C LEU A 185 1.80 -34.39 8.64
N LEU A 186 1.37 -33.99 9.83
CA LEU A 186 2.16 -33.24 10.80
C LEU A 186 2.09 -33.92 12.17
N GLY A 187 3.24 -34.07 12.82
CA GLY A 187 3.32 -34.51 14.21
C GLY A 187 4.06 -33.49 15.08
N GLN A 188 3.68 -33.42 16.36
CA GLN A 188 4.42 -32.71 17.40
C GLN A 188 4.67 -33.67 18.56
N ALA A 189 5.88 -33.65 19.09
CA ALA A 189 6.27 -34.51 20.20
C ALA A 189 7.38 -33.86 21.05
N ARG A 190 7.58 -34.42 22.24
CA ARG A 190 8.69 -34.10 23.13
C ARG A 190 9.58 -35.32 23.30
N VAL A 191 10.88 -35.10 23.26
CA VAL A 191 11.88 -36.16 23.32
C VAL A 191 12.95 -35.80 24.35
N THR A 192 13.30 -36.77 25.19
CA THR A 192 14.41 -36.64 26.13
C THR A 192 15.61 -37.41 25.59
N PRO A 193 16.76 -36.78 25.35
CA PRO A 193 17.95 -37.50 24.93
C PRO A 193 18.44 -38.49 26.00
N PRO A 194 19.24 -39.51 25.63
CA PRO A 194 19.76 -40.50 26.58
C PRO A 194 20.65 -39.91 27.70
N ASP A 195 21.27 -38.75 27.45
CA ASP A 195 22.11 -38.02 28.38
C ASP A 195 21.84 -36.51 28.25
N ALA A 196 21.89 -35.78 29.37
CA ALA A 196 21.72 -34.34 29.39
C ALA A 196 22.80 -33.59 28.59
N ALA A 197 24.01 -34.15 28.49
CA ALA A 197 25.11 -33.59 27.71
C ALA A 197 25.13 -34.07 26.24
N PHE A 198 24.12 -34.81 25.78
CA PHE A 198 24.11 -35.43 24.45
C PHE A 198 24.38 -34.44 23.30
N TYR A 199 23.81 -33.25 23.38
CA TYR A 199 23.97 -32.19 22.37
C TYR A 199 25.03 -31.13 22.75
N ALA A 200 25.91 -31.39 23.72
CA ALA A 200 26.94 -30.43 24.12
C ALA A 200 27.91 -30.06 22.98
N ARG A 201 28.09 -30.94 22.00
CA ARG A 201 28.88 -30.70 20.76
C ARG A 201 28.02 -30.45 19.53
N GLY A 202 26.72 -30.25 19.71
CA GLY A 202 25.73 -30.22 18.64
C GLY A 202 25.43 -31.62 18.10
N GLY A 203 24.54 -31.68 17.11
CA GLY A 203 24.15 -32.95 16.52
C GLY A 203 23.02 -32.86 15.52
N TRP A 204 22.32 -33.97 15.32
CA TRP A 204 21.20 -34.09 14.40
C TRP A 204 19.98 -34.74 15.05
N LEU A 205 18.82 -34.40 14.53
CA LEU A 205 17.53 -35.02 14.85
C LEU A 205 16.86 -35.44 13.54
N HIS A 206 16.47 -36.70 13.42
CA HIS A 206 15.59 -37.16 12.35
C HIS A 206 14.55 -38.15 12.88
N LEU A 207 13.57 -38.47 12.04
CA LEU A 207 12.52 -39.43 12.36
C LEU A 207 12.72 -40.71 11.55
N GLY A 208 12.36 -41.83 12.16
CA GLY A 208 12.20 -43.13 11.50
C GLY A 208 10.83 -43.72 11.80
N LEU A 209 10.52 -44.86 11.17
CA LEU A 209 9.36 -45.67 11.53
C LEU A 209 9.74 -46.62 12.67
N HIS A 210 8.94 -46.60 13.73
CA HIS A 210 9.07 -47.54 14.84
C HIS A 210 8.76 -48.97 14.38
N ALA A 211 9.31 -49.99 15.05
CA ALA A 211 9.14 -51.40 14.67
C ALA A 211 7.67 -51.88 14.64
N SER A 212 6.78 -51.20 15.36
CA SER A 212 5.33 -51.47 15.36
C SER A 212 4.54 -50.76 14.24
N SER A 213 5.21 -49.98 13.39
CA SER A 213 4.59 -49.23 12.30
C SER A 213 4.36 -50.11 11.08
N ASP A 214 3.30 -49.81 10.34
CA ASP A 214 3.16 -50.32 8.97
C ASP A 214 4.32 -49.80 8.11
N GLY A 215 4.95 -50.70 7.34
CA GLY A 215 6.09 -50.37 6.48
C GLY A 215 7.45 -50.30 7.18
N ALA A 216 7.53 -50.59 8.48
CA ALA A 216 8.81 -50.67 9.19
C ALA A 216 9.75 -51.71 8.55
N GLY A 217 10.99 -51.30 8.27
CA GLY A 217 12.01 -52.17 7.67
C GLY A 217 11.88 -52.40 6.15
N VAL A 218 10.89 -51.80 5.48
CA VAL A 218 10.75 -51.89 4.02
C VAL A 218 11.76 -50.96 3.34
N ALA A 219 12.73 -51.54 2.64
CA ALA A 219 13.81 -50.80 1.99
C ALA A 219 13.28 -49.79 0.96
N GLY A 220 13.78 -48.54 1.02
CA GLY A 220 13.42 -47.47 0.10
C GLY A 220 12.05 -46.82 0.32
N LEU A 221 11.26 -47.31 1.29
CA LEU A 221 9.93 -46.77 1.60
C LEU A 221 10.01 -45.33 2.13
N VAL A 222 10.99 -45.06 2.99
CA VAL A 222 11.13 -43.80 3.73
C VAL A 222 12.41 -43.10 3.32
N SER A 223 12.32 -41.80 3.04
CA SER A 223 13.45 -40.89 3.02
C SER A 223 13.34 -39.92 4.20
N SER A 224 14.40 -39.82 5.00
CA SER A 224 14.44 -38.99 6.20
C SER A 224 15.37 -37.81 6.03
N HIS A 225 14.93 -36.64 6.48
CA HIS A 225 15.72 -35.42 6.49
C HIS A 225 15.83 -34.90 7.92
N ALA A 226 17.08 -34.65 8.33
CA ALA A 226 17.44 -34.27 9.67
C ALA A 226 17.44 -32.74 9.86
N ALA A 227 17.03 -32.33 11.05
CA ALA A 227 17.29 -31.01 11.60
C ALA A 227 18.70 -30.97 12.20
N ARG A 228 19.47 -29.91 11.89
CA ARG A 228 20.73 -29.61 12.57
C ARG A 228 20.43 -29.04 13.96
N ILE A 229 21.06 -29.59 14.98
CA ILE A 229 21.01 -29.10 16.36
C ILE A 229 22.35 -28.40 16.66
N PRO A 230 22.37 -27.09 16.94
CA PRO A 230 23.59 -26.41 17.36
C PRO A 230 24.06 -26.95 18.73
N PRO A 231 25.32 -26.72 19.13
CA PRO A 231 25.75 -27.02 20.49
C PRO A 231 24.81 -26.38 21.53
N LEU A 232 24.29 -27.22 22.44
CA LEU A 232 23.33 -26.81 23.47
C LEU A 232 24.02 -26.79 24.83
N ALA A 233 23.89 -25.65 25.53
CA ALA A 233 24.36 -25.46 26.90
C ALA A 233 23.24 -24.90 27.79
N ASP A 234 22.43 -23.99 27.24
CA ASP A 234 21.30 -23.34 27.92
C ASP A 234 19.99 -23.56 27.15
N ASP A 235 18.88 -23.30 27.83
CA ASP A 235 17.54 -23.31 27.24
C ASP A 235 17.43 -22.29 26.11
N ARG A 236 16.87 -22.70 24.96
CA ARG A 236 16.73 -21.84 23.78
C ARG A 236 15.66 -22.31 22.81
N GLY A 237 15.08 -21.35 22.08
CA GLY A 237 14.44 -21.62 20.81
C GLY A 237 15.42 -22.24 19.80
N LEU A 238 14.91 -23.20 19.03
CA LEU A 238 15.60 -23.86 17.93
C LEU A 238 14.78 -23.68 16.65
N TYR A 239 15.47 -23.60 15.52
CA TYR A 239 14.82 -23.46 14.22
C TYR A 239 15.62 -24.20 13.15
N SER A 240 14.91 -24.84 12.22
CA SER A 240 15.48 -25.63 11.14
C SER A 240 15.21 -24.96 9.79
N ALA A 241 16.04 -23.98 9.42
CA ALA A 241 15.88 -23.21 8.18
C ALA A 241 16.14 -24.04 6.90
N VAL A 242 17.01 -25.04 7.01
CA VAL A 242 17.34 -26.01 5.96
C VAL A 242 17.45 -27.38 6.61
N LEU A 243 17.02 -28.41 5.89
CA LEU A 243 17.11 -29.80 6.34
C LEU A 243 18.18 -30.55 5.55
N PHE A 244 18.71 -31.61 6.15
CA PHE A 244 19.84 -32.37 5.61
C PHE A 244 19.43 -33.82 5.36
N PRO A 245 19.77 -34.40 4.21
CA PRO A 245 19.39 -35.77 3.87
C PRO A 245 20.16 -36.75 4.76
N VAL A 246 19.47 -37.71 5.36
CA VAL A 246 20.13 -38.81 6.09
C VAL A 246 20.73 -39.78 5.08
N ASP A 247 21.99 -40.17 5.28
CA ASP A 247 22.79 -40.99 4.35
C ASP A 247 22.97 -40.36 2.95
N GLY A 248 22.81 -39.05 2.82
CA GLY A 248 22.98 -38.32 1.55
C GLY A 248 24.44 -38.22 1.09
N ALA A 249 24.61 -37.98 -0.22
CA ALA A 249 25.93 -38.00 -0.87
C ALA A 249 26.76 -36.71 -0.64
N GLY A 250 26.09 -35.59 -0.33
CA GLY A 250 26.74 -34.30 -0.07
C GLY A 250 25.75 -33.13 -0.08
N VAL A 251 26.06 -32.07 0.67
CA VAL A 251 25.25 -30.84 0.76
C VAL A 251 26.17 -29.63 0.55
N ALA A 252 25.68 -28.60 -0.16
CA ALA A 252 26.44 -27.38 -0.42
C ALA A 252 26.75 -26.58 0.86
N ASP A 253 27.92 -25.96 0.92
CA ASP A 253 28.38 -25.16 2.08
C ASP A 253 27.39 -24.05 2.48
N ASP A 254 26.73 -23.43 1.49
CA ASP A 254 25.73 -22.39 1.73
C ASP A 254 24.54 -22.90 2.57
N ALA A 255 24.18 -24.18 2.47
CA ALA A 255 23.11 -24.76 3.28
C ALA A 255 23.50 -24.88 4.76
N PHE A 256 24.77 -25.22 5.06
CA PHE A 256 25.29 -25.20 6.43
C PHE A 256 25.31 -23.78 6.98
N ARG A 257 25.76 -22.82 6.17
CA ARG A 257 25.78 -21.41 6.54
C ARG A 257 24.39 -20.88 6.87
N ASP A 258 23.37 -21.24 6.09
CA ASP A 258 21.98 -20.87 6.37
C ASP A 258 21.45 -21.56 7.65
N ALA A 259 21.74 -22.85 7.83
CA ALA A 259 21.34 -23.58 9.02
C ALA A 259 21.94 -22.99 10.31
N GLU A 260 23.16 -22.46 10.25
CA GLU A 260 23.83 -21.80 11.38
C GLU A 260 23.30 -20.39 11.63
N ARG A 261 23.16 -19.58 10.57
CA ARG A 261 22.72 -18.18 10.69
C ARG A 261 21.28 -18.05 11.19
N TYR A 262 20.44 -19.01 10.86
CA TYR A 262 19.01 -18.96 11.14
C TYR A 262 18.56 -19.97 12.20
N ASP A 263 19.48 -20.51 13.01
CA ASP A 263 19.20 -21.51 14.03
C ASP A 263 18.24 -21.04 15.15
N ARG A 264 17.96 -19.73 15.22
CA ARG A 264 16.96 -19.09 16.10
C ARG A 264 15.64 -18.74 15.41
N GLY A 265 15.56 -18.81 14.08
CA GLY A 265 14.33 -18.52 13.33
C GLY A 265 13.96 -17.04 13.27
N PHE A 266 14.93 -16.13 13.17
CA PHE A 266 14.69 -14.70 12.97
C PHE A 266 15.34 -14.22 11.69
N ALA A 267 14.68 -13.31 10.97
CA ALA A 267 15.32 -12.62 9.86
C ALA A 267 16.50 -11.79 10.36
N ARG A 268 17.58 -11.73 9.58
CA ARG A 268 18.81 -11.04 9.96
C ARG A 268 18.87 -9.62 9.44
N LEU A 269 18.23 -9.33 8.32
CA LEU A 269 18.16 -8.00 7.73
C LEU A 269 16.69 -7.64 7.54
N VAL A 270 16.15 -6.77 8.39
CA VAL A 270 14.79 -6.24 8.25
C VAL A 270 14.87 -4.79 7.80
N HIS A 271 14.06 -4.40 6.81
CA HIS A 271 13.98 -3.02 6.36
C HIS A 271 12.54 -2.63 6.03
N ALA A 272 12.25 -1.33 6.13
CA ALA A 272 10.93 -0.79 5.83
C ALA A 272 11.03 0.54 5.08
N VAL A 273 9.94 0.89 4.41
CA VAL A 273 9.73 2.23 3.86
C VAL A 273 8.27 2.61 4.01
N GLN A 274 7.99 3.89 4.19
CA GLN A 274 6.64 4.40 4.02
C GLN A 274 6.39 4.68 2.52
N GLY A 275 5.32 4.09 1.97
CA GLY A 275 4.94 4.32 0.57
C GLY A 275 4.06 5.56 0.39
N ASP A 276 4.13 6.18 -0.79
CA ASP A 276 3.34 7.35 -1.19
C ASP A 276 2.31 7.06 -2.32
N GLN A 277 2.44 5.93 -3.02
CA GLN A 277 1.67 5.66 -4.25
C GLN A 277 0.22 5.23 -4.01
N ASP A 278 -0.08 4.56 -2.88
CA ASP A 278 -1.41 3.98 -2.60
C ASP A 278 -1.95 4.43 -1.22
N GLY A 279 -1.67 5.67 -0.83
CA GLY A 279 -1.94 6.21 0.51
C GLY A 279 -0.88 5.81 1.54
N ASP A 280 -1.05 6.33 2.76
CA ASP A 280 -0.04 6.20 3.81
C ASP A 280 -0.02 4.76 4.37
N ALA A 281 1.10 4.06 4.15
CA ALA A 281 1.29 2.67 4.58
C ALA A 281 2.78 2.32 4.77
N ILE A 282 3.08 1.35 5.63
CA ILE A 282 4.44 0.86 5.86
C ILE A 282 4.66 -0.42 5.05
N ARG A 283 5.63 -0.41 4.14
CA ARG A 283 6.05 -1.57 3.34
C ARG A 283 7.30 -2.18 3.96
N LEU A 284 7.31 -3.50 4.12
CA LEU A 284 8.37 -4.24 4.80
C LEU A 284 9.04 -5.25 3.87
N GLY A 285 10.35 -5.42 4.01
CA GLY A 285 11.13 -6.47 3.38
C GLY A 285 12.14 -7.04 4.37
N TRP A 286 12.63 -8.25 4.08
CA TRP A 286 13.63 -8.91 4.91
C TRP A 286 14.49 -9.87 4.12
N ASP A 287 15.76 -10.03 4.50
CA ASP A 287 16.66 -11.07 3.99
C ASP A 287 16.62 -11.24 2.45
N ASP A 288 16.56 -10.12 1.71
CA ASP A 288 16.35 -10.06 0.26
C ASP A 288 17.21 -11.05 -0.55
N GLU A 289 18.51 -11.08 -0.24
CA GLU A 289 19.48 -11.97 -0.88
C GLU A 289 19.26 -13.43 -0.52
N GLN A 290 19.09 -13.71 0.77
CA GLN A 290 18.94 -15.08 1.26
C GLN A 290 17.66 -15.72 0.72
N VAL A 291 16.55 -14.97 0.64
CA VAL A 291 15.30 -15.49 0.10
C VAL A 291 15.46 -15.86 -1.38
N ALA A 292 16.11 -14.99 -2.17
CA ALA A 292 16.36 -15.26 -3.58
C ALA A 292 17.35 -16.44 -3.77
N GLU A 293 18.42 -16.51 -2.98
CA GLU A 293 19.39 -17.61 -2.99
C GLU A 293 18.75 -18.94 -2.62
N ALA A 294 17.93 -18.96 -1.55
CA ALA A 294 17.23 -20.16 -1.10
C ALA A 294 16.28 -20.69 -2.18
N LEU A 295 15.49 -19.83 -2.83
CA LEU A 295 14.59 -20.22 -3.91
C LEU A 295 15.35 -20.79 -5.12
N ASN A 296 16.43 -20.14 -5.56
CA ASN A 296 17.25 -20.64 -6.68
C ASN A 296 17.95 -21.96 -6.34
N ARG A 297 18.36 -22.14 -5.07
CA ARG A 297 18.90 -23.41 -4.60
C ARG A 297 17.90 -24.54 -4.75
N GLN A 298 16.63 -24.33 -4.37
CA GLN A 298 15.58 -25.37 -4.43
C GLN A 298 15.25 -25.89 -5.84
N VAL A 299 15.64 -25.17 -6.89
CA VAL A 299 15.42 -25.55 -8.29
C VAL A 299 16.68 -26.01 -9.01
N ALA A 300 17.85 -25.91 -8.36
CA ALA A 300 19.09 -26.43 -8.90
C ALA A 300 19.13 -27.97 -8.77
N ALA A 301 19.56 -28.67 -9.82
CA ALA A 301 19.53 -30.13 -9.90
C ALA A 301 20.45 -30.87 -8.89
N ALA A 302 21.27 -30.14 -8.11
CA ALA A 302 22.36 -30.69 -7.30
C ALA A 302 22.14 -30.59 -5.78
N THR A 303 20.99 -30.11 -5.30
CA THR A 303 20.78 -29.90 -3.86
C THR A 303 19.80 -30.89 -3.24
N GLU A 304 20.32 -31.82 -2.44
CA GLU A 304 19.55 -32.70 -1.55
C GLU A 304 19.24 -32.03 -0.19
N ALA A 305 19.19 -30.69 -0.13
CA ALA A 305 18.96 -29.93 1.11
C ALA A 305 17.66 -29.10 1.01
N PRO A 306 16.51 -29.68 1.42
CA PRO A 306 15.23 -28.99 1.30
C PRO A 306 15.16 -27.75 2.21
N MET A 307 14.59 -26.67 1.69
CA MET A 307 14.32 -25.46 2.46
C MET A 307 13.28 -25.76 3.53
N GLY A 308 13.61 -25.46 4.79
CA GLY A 308 12.73 -25.70 5.93
C GLY A 308 11.75 -24.57 6.22
N THR A 309 11.99 -23.37 5.70
CA THR A 309 11.15 -22.18 5.91
C THR A 309 9.96 -22.14 4.96
N ALA A 310 8.75 -21.95 5.49
CA ALA A 310 7.51 -21.84 4.71
C ALA A 310 6.99 -20.40 4.60
N GLY A 311 7.36 -19.54 5.53
CA GLY A 311 6.93 -18.15 5.54
C GLY A 311 7.44 -17.41 6.76
N PHE A 312 6.88 -16.22 6.98
CA PHE A 312 7.39 -15.28 7.95
C PHE A 312 6.25 -14.68 8.80
N ARG A 313 6.60 -14.29 10.02
CA ARG A 313 5.72 -13.65 11.01
C ARG A 313 6.32 -12.31 11.39
N ILE A 314 5.54 -11.26 11.27
CA ILE A 314 5.94 -9.89 11.50
C ILE A 314 5.35 -9.46 12.84
N ASP A 315 6.23 -8.99 13.72
CA ASP A 315 5.84 -8.36 14.96
C ASP A 315 6.10 -6.86 14.88
N VAL A 316 5.24 -6.08 15.52
CA VAL A 316 5.34 -4.63 15.65
C VAL A 316 5.29 -4.22 17.11
N ARG A 317 5.91 -3.07 17.41
CA ARG A 317 5.67 -2.33 18.64
C ARG A 317 5.71 -0.84 18.38
N ASP A 318 4.88 -0.09 19.08
CA ASP A 318 5.00 1.37 19.15
C ASP A 318 6.10 1.73 20.16
N MET A 319 7.16 2.38 19.70
CA MET A 319 8.31 2.71 20.53
C MET A 319 8.01 3.76 21.61
N ALA A 320 6.90 4.50 21.49
CA ALA A 320 6.48 5.50 22.47
C ALA A 320 5.57 4.91 23.56
N GLU A 321 4.76 3.90 23.21
CA GLU A 321 3.67 3.40 24.07
C GLU A 321 3.94 2.01 24.64
N ASP A 322 4.67 1.14 23.94
CA ASP A 322 4.81 -0.26 24.31
C ASP A 322 6.23 -0.83 24.15
N ALA A 323 6.67 -1.57 25.16
CA ALA A 323 7.90 -2.36 25.10
C ALA A 323 7.70 -3.75 24.48
N THR A 324 6.45 -4.23 24.44
CA THR A 324 6.01 -5.57 24.06
C THR A 324 5.86 -5.72 22.56
N TRP A 325 6.20 -6.90 22.03
CA TRP A 325 6.02 -7.23 20.63
C TRP A 325 4.63 -7.81 20.38
N HIS A 326 3.92 -7.26 19.40
CA HIS A 326 2.61 -7.72 18.97
C HIS A 326 2.71 -8.35 17.59
N SER A 327 2.22 -9.58 17.44
CA SER A 327 2.20 -10.25 16.15
C SER A 327 1.04 -9.74 15.29
N LEU A 328 1.35 -9.34 14.06
CA LEU A 328 0.35 -8.86 13.10
C LEU A 328 -0.45 -9.99 12.43
N GLN A 329 -0.24 -11.23 12.85
CA GLN A 329 -0.69 -12.43 12.13
C GLN A 329 -1.37 -13.46 13.03
N GLN A 330 -1.68 -13.08 14.27
CA GLN A 330 -2.49 -13.86 15.20
C GLN A 330 -3.93 -13.95 14.69
N VAL A 331 -4.46 -15.17 14.68
CA VAL A 331 -5.81 -15.49 14.21
C VAL A 331 -6.43 -16.56 15.09
N ALA A 332 -7.75 -16.49 15.25
CA ALA A 332 -8.57 -17.50 15.92
C ALA A 332 -9.66 -17.98 14.99
N SER A 333 -10.05 -19.25 15.12
CA SER A 333 -11.20 -19.81 14.43
C SER A 333 -12.50 -19.28 15.05
N VAL A 334 -13.42 -18.74 14.26
CA VAL A 334 -14.71 -18.21 14.72
C VAL A 334 -15.57 -19.29 15.39
N GLY A 335 -15.39 -20.55 14.98
CA GLY A 335 -15.98 -21.73 15.60
C GLY A 335 -15.07 -22.95 15.45
N PRO A 336 -15.49 -24.15 15.91
CA PRO A 336 -14.68 -25.34 15.73
C PRO A 336 -14.46 -25.61 14.24
N LEU A 337 -13.19 -25.79 13.85
CA LEU A 337 -12.84 -26.16 12.48
C LEU A 337 -13.45 -27.53 12.16
N ALA A 338 -13.95 -27.66 10.94
CA ALA A 338 -14.53 -28.90 10.44
C ALA A 338 -14.22 -29.08 8.96
N LEU A 339 -14.12 -30.34 8.53
CA LEU A 339 -14.07 -30.73 7.12
C LEU A 339 -15.20 -31.72 6.87
N GLY A 340 -16.25 -31.25 6.17
CA GLY A 340 -17.49 -32.01 6.03
C GLY A 340 -18.12 -32.29 7.41
N PRO A 341 -18.52 -33.54 7.69
CA PRO A 341 -19.08 -33.90 9.01
C PRO A 341 -18.03 -34.04 10.11
N GLN A 342 -16.72 -34.01 9.79
CA GLN A 342 -15.65 -34.27 10.75
C GLN A 342 -15.24 -32.98 11.45
N VAL A 343 -15.41 -32.94 12.78
CA VAL A 343 -15.02 -31.80 13.61
C VAL A 343 -13.57 -31.99 14.07
N ILE A 344 -12.72 -31.03 13.73
CA ILE A 344 -11.31 -30.96 14.10
C ILE A 344 -11.13 -30.19 15.41
N GLY A 345 -11.98 -29.18 15.64
CA GLY A 345 -12.02 -28.40 16.88
C GLY A 345 -11.50 -26.97 16.75
N PRO A 346 -11.52 -26.17 17.83
CA PRO A 346 -11.11 -24.78 17.80
C PRO A 346 -9.61 -24.66 17.58
N TRP A 347 -9.17 -23.57 16.96
CA TRP A 347 -7.77 -23.27 16.74
C TRP A 347 -7.49 -21.77 16.92
N GLN A 348 -6.39 -21.49 17.59
CA GLN A 348 -5.81 -20.16 17.70
C GLN A 348 -4.31 -20.29 17.47
N GLY A 349 -3.74 -19.36 16.70
CA GLY A 349 -2.32 -19.34 16.41
C GLY A 349 -1.97 -18.32 15.35
N GLU A 350 -0.76 -18.43 14.82
CA GLU A 350 -0.22 -17.45 13.88
C GLU A 350 -0.22 -17.97 12.44
N SER A 351 -0.83 -17.21 11.53
CA SER A 351 -0.66 -17.40 10.10
C SER A 351 0.70 -16.83 9.65
N VAL A 352 1.08 -17.05 8.39
CA VAL A 352 2.35 -16.55 7.82
C VAL A 352 2.11 -15.62 6.64
N VAL A 353 3.10 -14.77 6.35
CA VAL A 353 3.30 -14.12 5.06
C VAL A 353 4.25 -15.00 4.25
N GLU A 354 3.83 -15.42 3.06
CA GLU A 354 4.64 -16.21 2.14
C GLU A 354 5.25 -15.28 1.09
N VAL A 355 6.53 -15.43 0.79
CA VAL A 355 7.18 -14.69 -0.29
C VAL A 355 6.96 -15.48 -1.57
N VAL A 356 6.03 -15.01 -2.40
CA VAL A 356 5.62 -15.71 -3.63
C VAL A 356 6.22 -15.01 -4.84
N PRO A 357 7.16 -15.64 -5.57
CA PRO A 357 7.65 -15.13 -6.83
C PRO A 357 6.57 -15.23 -7.91
N ALA A 358 6.47 -14.21 -8.78
CA ALA A 358 5.54 -14.18 -9.89
C ALA A 358 6.29 -14.16 -11.23
N SER A 359 5.75 -14.85 -12.23
CA SER A 359 6.21 -14.66 -13.62
C SER A 359 5.63 -13.34 -14.13
N VAL A 360 6.50 -12.44 -14.57
CA VAL A 360 6.12 -11.09 -15.04
C VAL A 360 5.73 -11.09 -16.52
N SER A 361 6.25 -12.03 -17.30
CA SER A 361 6.09 -12.07 -18.76
C SER A 361 6.04 -13.51 -19.28
N PRO A 362 5.06 -13.86 -20.14
CA PRO A 362 5.09 -15.10 -20.91
C PRO A 362 6.27 -15.18 -21.90
N ALA A 363 6.82 -14.04 -22.32
CA ALA A 363 7.96 -13.97 -23.25
C ALA A 363 9.31 -14.24 -22.59
N LEU A 364 9.37 -14.22 -21.24
CA LEU A 364 10.54 -14.57 -20.44
C LEU A 364 10.29 -15.87 -19.66
N PRO A 365 10.15 -17.02 -20.35
CA PRO A 365 9.84 -18.28 -19.69
C PRO A 365 10.96 -18.66 -18.71
N GLY A 366 10.56 -19.06 -17.50
CA GLY A 366 11.49 -19.40 -16.43
C GLY A 366 11.97 -18.22 -15.59
N GLU A 367 11.69 -16.97 -15.96
CA GLU A 367 12.04 -15.82 -15.11
C GLU A 367 10.89 -15.47 -14.15
N PHE A 368 11.19 -15.54 -12.86
CA PHE A 368 10.28 -15.22 -11.78
C PHE A 368 10.85 -14.08 -10.93
N TRP A 369 9.99 -13.14 -10.58
CA TRP A 369 10.36 -11.99 -9.77
C TRP A 369 9.70 -12.06 -8.41
N VAL A 370 10.53 -11.94 -7.39
CA VAL A 370 10.12 -11.75 -6.02
C VAL A 370 9.67 -10.29 -5.82
N PRO A 371 8.59 -10.02 -5.08
CA PRO A 371 8.15 -8.66 -4.78
C PRO A 371 9.27 -7.78 -4.17
N PRO A 372 9.38 -6.49 -4.53
CA PRO A 372 10.39 -5.59 -3.94
C PRO A 372 10.26 -5.47 -2.41
N TYR A 373 9.03 -5.36 -1.93
CA TYR A 373 8.64 -5.47 -0.53
C TYR A 373 7.67 -6.64 -0.37
N PHE A 374 7.73 -7.34 0.75
CA PHE A 374 7.01 -8.61 0.94
C PHE A 374 5.64 -8.45 1.58
N CYS A 375 5.42 -7.38 2.35
CA CYS A 375 4.11 -7.03 2.86
C CYS A 375 3.95 -5.52 3.05
N THR A 376 2.69 -5.11 3.20
CA THR A 376 2.29 -3.73 3.45
C THR A 376 1.36 -3.71 4.66
N TRP A 377 1.70 -2.93 5.68
CA TRP A 377 0.90 -2.77 6.90
C TRP A 377 0.21 -1.40 6.93
N ARG A 378 -1.08 -1.41 7.29
CA ARG A 378 -1.96 -0.22 7.38
C ARG A 378 -2.69 -0.13 8.73
N GLY A 379 -2.11 -0.67 9.80
CA GLY A 379 -2.71 -0.62 11.14
C GLY A 379 -3.75 -1.71 11.41
N SER A 380 -3.62 -2.86 10.77
CA SER A 380 -4.50 -4.03 10.96
C SER A 380 -3.75 -5.32 10.64
N SER A 381 -4.45 -6.47 10.71
CA SER A 381 -3.88 -7.79 10.42
C SER A 381 -3.23 -7.86 9.03
N LEU A 382 -2.10 -8.57 8.91
CA LEU A 382 -1.43 -8.81 7.62
C LEU A 382 -2.00 -10.02 6.85
N VAL A 383 -2.91 -10.80 7.46
CA VAL A 383 -3.36 -12.10 6.93
C VAL A 383 -4.87 -12.20 6.73
N LEU A 384 -5.64 -11.27 7.30
CA LEU A 384 -7.09 -11.17 7.14
C LEU A 384 -7.46 -9.75 6.71
N THR A 385 -8.55 -9.63 5.96
CA THR A 385 -9.14 -8.32 5.66
C THR A 385 -9.54 -7.62 6.94
N ASP A 386 -9.35 -6.30 7.00
CA ASP A 386 -9.70 -5.50 8.16
C ASP A 386 -11.20 -5.65 8.53
N PRO A 387 -11.52 -6.05 9.77
CA PRO A 387 -12.90 -6.17 10.23
C PRO A 387 -13.69 -4.86 10.11
N ASP A 388 -13.05 -3.71 10.35
CA ASP A 388 -13.69 -2.39 10.25
C ASP A 388 -14.08 -2.08 8.81
N LEU A 389 -13.16 -2.34 7.87
CA LEU A 389 -13.42 -2.18 6.44
C LEU A 389 -14.52 -3.13 5.95
N THR A 390 -14.56 -4.35 6.47
CA THR A 390 -15.59 -5.34 6.14
C THR A 390 -16.96 -4.88 6.65
N ARG A 391 -17.04 -4.40 7.90
CA ARG A 391 -18.29 -3.86 8.47
C ARG A 391 -18.80 -2.64 7.70
N LEU A 392 -17.89 -1.77 7.23
CA LEU A 392 -18.24 -0.60 6.44
C LEU A 392 -18.95 -0.98 5.13
N HIS A 393 -18.43 -1.97 4.40
CA HIS A 393 -18.97 -2.40 3.11
C HIS A 393 -20.23 -3.29 3.21
N GLN A 394 -20.48 -3.92 4.35
CA GLN A 394 -21.70 -4.71 4.58
C GLN A 394 -22.96 -3.86 4.79
N ARG A 395 -22.85 -2.52 4.92
CA ARG A 395 -24.00 -1.63 5.12
C ARG A 395 -24.83 -1.44 3.84
N ALA A 396 -26.15 -1.28 4.00
CA ALA A 396 -27.10 -1.13 2.89
C ALA A 396 -26.85 0.15 2.07
N GLY A 397 -26.45 -0.01 0.81
CA GLY A 397 -26.13 1.10 -0.11
C GLY A 397 -24.70 1.08 -0.66
N PHE A 398 -23.86 0.15 -0.18
CA PHE A 398 -22.53 -0.13 -0.72
C PHE A 398 -22.52 -1.34 -1.65
N ASP A 399 -21.48 -1.44 -2.49
CA ASP A 399 -21.39 -2.37 -3.60
C ASP A 399 -21.35 -3.84 -3.13
N PRO A 400 -22.34 -4.69 -3.50
CA PRO A 400 -22.31 -6.12 -3.21
C PRO A 400 -21.12 -6.85 -3.84
N ALA A 401 -20.40 -6.24 -4.80
CA ALA A 401 -19.15 -6.79 -5.33
C ALA A 401 -18.01 -6.85 -4.29
N PHE A 402 -18.12 -6.15 -3.15
CA PHE A 402 -17.10 -6.23 -2.10
C PHE A 402 -16.96 -7.64 -1.51
N ASP A 403 -18.03 -8.45 -1.49
CA ASP A 403 -17.95 -9.85 -1.04
C ASP A 403 -17.02 -10.69 -1.95
N ALA A 404 -16.87 -10.32 -3.23
CA ALA A 404 -15.93 -10.96 -4.14
C ALA A 404 -14.45 -10.59 -3.86
N LEU A 405 -14.19 -9.52 -3.09
CA LEU A 405 -12.85 -9.08 -2.70
C LEU A 405 -12.36 -9.74 -1.40
N ARG A 406 -13.23 -10.42 -0.66
CA ARG A 406 -12.85 -11.15 0.57
C ARG A 406 -12.06 -12.41 0.19
N LEU A 407 -11.05 -12.74 0.99
CA LEU A 407 -10.19 -13.92 0.75
C LEU A 407 -10.87 -15.24 1.14
N GLY A 408 -12.13 -15.21 1.60
CA GLY A 408 -12.90 -16.35 2.08
C GLY A 408 -12.43 -16.88 3.44
N ARG A 409 -11.17 -16.64 3.82
CA ARG A 409 -10.59 -16.97 5.13
C ARG A 409 -11.32 -16.29 6.27
N GLU A 410 -11.85 -15.09 6.04
CA GLU A 410 -12.61 -14.28 7.00
C GLU A 410 -13.98 -14.89 7.35
N GLN A 411 -14.40 -15.97 6.68
CA GLN A 411 -15.57 -16.75 7.07
C GLN A 411 -15.25 -17.76 8.17
N VAL A 412 -13.96 -18.13 8.32
CA VAL A 412 -13.50 -19.20 9.20
C VAL A 412 -12.65 -18.65 10.34
N PHE A 413 -11.94 -17.54 10.11
CA PHE A 413 -11.01 -16.93 11.06
C PHE A 413 -11.32 -15.46 11.31
N GLU A 414 -11.01 -15.04 12.53
CA GLU A 414 -10.98 -13.64 12.97
C GLU A 414 -9.55 -13.27 13.45
N PRO A 415 -9.12 -12.01 13.27
CA PRO A 415 -7.84 -11.57 13.79
C PRO A 415 -7.88 -11.46 15.31
N VAL A 416 -6.74 -11.68 15.98
CA VAL A 416 -6.60 -11.53 17.43
C VAL A 416 -5.59 -10.43 17.72
N GLY A 417 -5.99 -9.39 18.45
CA GLY A 417 -5.10 -8.30 18.85
C GLY A 417 -4.59 -7.43 17.69
N ASP A 418 -5.22 -7.45 16.52
CA ASP A 418 -4.75 -6.71 15.33
C ASP A 418 -4.81 -5.19 15.47
N LYS A 419 -5.51 -4.70 16.49
CA LYS A 419 -5.64 -3.28 16.84
C LYS A 419 -4.90 -2.91 18.14
N ASP A 420 -4.15 -3.84 18.75
CA ASP A 420 -3.39 -3.59 19.98
C ASP A 420 -2.29 -2.54 19.77
N VAL A 421 -1.75 -2.46 18.54
CA VAL A 421 -0.83 -1.40 18.11
C VAL A 421 -1.50 -0.55 17.04
N ALA A 422 -2.02 0.62 17.45
CA ALA A 422 -2.62 1.58 16.53
C ALA A 422 -1.55 2.29 15.70
N LEU A 423 -1.71 2.27 14.37
CA LEU A 423 -0.85 3.02 13.45
C LEU A 423 -1.25 4.51 13.44
N ARG A 424 -0.35 5.42 13.85
CA ARG A 424 -0.62 6.85 14.07
C ARG A 424 0.49 7.71 13.47
N TYR A 425 0.10 8.84 12.90
CA TYR A 425 1.06 9.83 12.38
C TYR A 425 1.86 10.48 13.53
N GLY A 426 3.15 10.71 13.29
CA GLY A 426 4.09 11.24 14.28
C GLY A 426 4.69 10.20 15.22
N HIS A 427 4.19 8.95 15.20
CA HIS A 427 4.70 7.86 16.04
C HIS A 427 5.84 7.11 15.35
N ARG A 428 6.65 6.40 16.15
CA ARG A 428 7.77 5.59 15.67
C ARG A 428 7.53 4.12 16.01
N TYR A 429 7.62 3.27 15.01
CA TYR A 429 7.37 1.84 15.13
C TYR A 429 8.67 1.06 14.93
N ALA A 430 8.82 -0.02 15.69
CA ALA A 430 9.85 -1.02 15.44
C ALA A 430 9.19 -2.30 14.94
N PHE A 431 9.84 -2.95 13.97
CA PHE A 431 9.43 -4.24 13.43
C PHE A 431 10.54 -5.26 13.58
N ARG A 432 10.15 -6.51 13.77
CA ARG A 432 11.03 -7.68 13.64
C ARG A 432 10.31 -8.78 12.88
N VAL A 433 11.09 -9.69 12.31
CA VAL A 433 10.53 -10.79 11.52
C VAL A 433 11.02 -12.12 12.07
N ARG A 434 10.07 -12.97 12.45
CA ARG A 434 10.26 -14.36 12.83
C ARG A 434 10.00 -15.26 11.63
N MET A 435 10.72 -16.36 11.52
CA MET A 435 10.54 -17.36 10.48
C MET A 435 9.59 -18.45 10.97
N ALA A 436 8.82 -19.01 10.04
CA ALA A 436 7.97 -20.15 10.29
C ALA A 436 8.36 -21.30 9.37
N ASP A 437 8.56 -22.47 9.95
CA ASP A 437 8.97 -23.66 9.19
C ASP A 437 7.79 -24.29 8.43
N LEU A 438 8.06 -25.33 7.63
CA LEU A 438 7.05 -26.09 6.88
C LEU A 438 5.98 -26.75 7.76
N SER A 439 6.27 -27.00 9.04
CA SER A 439 5.29 -27.46 10.02
C SER A 439 4.50 -26.29 10.65
N ARG A 440 4.72 -25.05 10.20
CA ARG A 440 4.22 -23.80 10.83
C ARG A 440 4.70 -23.64 12.28
N GLY A 441 5.78 -24.33 12.64
CA GLY A 441 6.54 -24.10 13.87
C GLY A 441 7.41 -22.86 13.75
N GLY A 442 8.24 -22.61 14.77
CA GLY A 442 9.13 -21.45 14.86
C GLY A 442 9.04 -20.72 16.19
N PRO A 443 9.88 -19.70 16.41
CA PRO A 443 9.91 -18.96 17.67
C PRO A 443 8.57 -18.29 17.96
N PRO A 444 8.05 -18.37 19.20
CA PRO A 444 6.83 -17.67 19.58
C PRO A 444 7.05 -16.15 19.72
N PRO A 445 5.98 -15.32 19.81
CA PRO A 445 6.09 -13.87 19.96
C PRO A 445 6.86 -13.43 21.23
N GLU A 446 6.91 -14.25 22.27
CA GLU A 446 7.61 -13.94 23.51
C GLU A 446 9.12 -14.22 23.40
N GLU A 447 9.57 -14.96 22.37
CA GLU A 447 10.98 -15.28 22.20
C GLU A 447 11.79 -13.97 22.01
N PRO A 448 12.87 -13.79 22.79
CA PRO A 448 13.69 -12.61 22.67
C PRO A 448 14.36 -12.56 21.29
N THR A 449 14.43 -11.37 20.70
CA THR A 449 15.22 -11.18 19.48
C THR A 449 16.68 -11.55 19.78
N PRO A 450 17.36 -12.29 18.90
CA PRO A 450 18.77 -12.60 19.06
C PRO A 450 19.61 -11.33 19.27
N LEU A 451 20.60 -11.43 20.15
CA LEU A 451 21.54 -10.34 20.48
C LEU A 451 22.75 -10.30 19.52
N GLU A 452 22.67 -10.96 18.36
CA GLU A 452 23.73 -10.93 17.36
C GLU A 452 23.92 -9.49 16.87
N VAL A 453 25.17 -9.01 16.92
CA VAL A 453 25.55 -7.67 16.44
C VAL A 453 26.60 -7.83 15.35
N GLY A 454 26.37 -7.19 14.21
CA GLY A 454 27.30 -7.22 13.09
C GLY A 454 26.89 -6.21 12.03
N ARG A 455 27.81 -5.91 11.10
CA ARG A 455 27.53 -4.98 9.99
C ARG A 455 26.33 -5.41 9.15
N ASP A 456 26.15 -6.72 9.00
CA ASP A 456 25.11 -7.35 8.20
C ASP A 456 24.02 -8.02 9.06
N VAL A 457 23.79 -7.49 10.27
CA VAL A 457 22.77 -8.01 11.19
C VAL A 457 21.97 -6.84 11.77
N HIS A 458 20.74 -6.72 11.28
CA HIS A 458 19.72 -5.76 11.67
C HIS A 458 18.39 -6.50 11.85
N HIS A 459 18.27 -7.24 12.95
CA HIS A 459 17.07 -8.03 13.28
C HIS A 459 15.79 -7.18 13.43
N ARG A 460 15.95 -5.85 13.53
CA ARG A 460 14.87 -4.90 13.74
C ARG A 460 15.05 -3.73 12.79
N CYS A 461 13.94 -3.22 12.26
CA CYS A 461 13.92 -1.92 11.60
C CYS A 461 13.00 -0.96 12.35
N GLU A 462 13.35 0.33 12.32
CA GLU A 462 12.56 1.37 12.95
C GLU A 462 12.15 2.40 11.89
N ILE A 463 10.91 2.87 11.98
CA ILE A 463 10.38 3.86 11.04
C ILE A 463 9.42 4.80 11.75
N THR A 464 9.55 6.09 11.46
CA THR A 464 8.56 7.10 11.87
C THR A 464 7.44 7.12 10.83
N PHE A 465 6.19 6.97 11.27
CA PHE A 465 5.04 7.03 10.39
C PHE A 465 4.57 8.48 10.27
N GLN A 466 4.65 9.06 9.07
CA GLN A 466 4.34 10.47 8.83
C GLN A 466 3.20 10.60 7.83
N ARG A 467 2.49 11.72 7.82
CA ARG A 467 1.45 11.96 6.82
C ARG A 467 2.09 12.48 5.54
N HIS A 468 2.06 11.68 4.46
CA HIS A 468 2.47 12.13 3.13
C HIS A 468 1.30 12.72 2.36
N ARG A 469 0.08 12.25 2.64
CA ARG A 469 -1.13 12.72 1.95
C ARG A 469 -1.48 14.15 2.36
N ARG A 470 -1.50 15.05 1.37
CA ARG A 470 -1.92 16.45 1.56
C ARG A 470 -3.36 16.56 2.02
N PRO A 471 -3.71 17.60 2.82
CA PRO A 471 -5.10 17.96 3.03
C PRO A 471 -5.84 18.12 1.70
N GLY A 472 -7.10 17.67 1.67
CA GLY A 472 -7.95 17.83 0.49
C GLY A 472 -8.27 19.29 0.18
N GLN A 473 -9.05 19.51 -0.88
CA GLN A 473 -9.51 20.84 -1.25
C GLN A 473 -10.58 21.33 -0.25
N ILE A 474 -10.49 22.60 0.16
CA ILE A 474 -11.55 23.27 0.94
C ILE A 474 -12.86 23.25 0.14
N GLN A 475 -13.93 22.84 0.80
CA GLN A 475 -15.24 22.70 0.17
C GLN A 475 -16.00 24.03 0.29
N VAL A 476 -16.40 24.61 -0.84
CA VAL A 476 -17.16 25.87 -0.86
C VAL A 476 -18.64 25.56 -0.84
N GLN A 477 -19.30 25.80 0.30
CA GLN A 477 -20.73 25.55 0.48
C GLN A 477 -21.59 26.69 -0.06
N GLN A 478 -21.16 27.94 0.18
CA GLN A 478 -21.85 29.13 -0.29
C GLN A 478 -20.86 30.10 -0.92
N ARG A 479 -21.10 30.48 -2.19
CA ARG A 479 -20.35 31.54 -2.87
C ARG A 479 -20.98 32.91 -2.59
N PRO A 480 -20.18 33.98 -2.50
CA PRO A 480 -20.71 35.33 -2.31
C PRO A 480 -21.51 35.76 -3.55
N VAL A 481 -22.65 36.40 -3.31
CA VAL A 481 -23.56 36.89 -4.34
C VAL A 481 -23.89 38.36 -4.12
N ARG A 482 -24.50 39.02 -5.12
CA ARG A 482 -24.91 40.42 -5.01
C ARG A 482 -25.92 40.58 -3.86
N GLY A 483 -25.52 41.26 -2.79
CA GLY A 483 -26.34 41.49 -1.59
C GLY A 483 -26.01 40.58 -0.40
N ASP A 484 -25.26 39.50 -0.60
CA ASP A 484 -24.73 38.65 0.47
C ASP A 484 -23.26 38.32 0.18
N LEU A 485 -22.38 39.09 0.83
CA LEU A 485 -20.92 39.00 0.65
C LEU A 485 -20.28 38.00 1.62
N ARG A 486 -21.01 36.94 1.98
CA ARG A 486 -20.50 35.84 2.80
C ARG A 486 -20.06 34.68 1.92
N LEU A 487 -18.89 34.14 2.25
CA LEU A 487 -18.32 32.93 1.67
C LEU A 487 -18.28 31.87 2.78
N VAL A 488 -19.08 30.81 2.64
CA VAL A 488 -19.13 29.71 3.62
C VAL A 488 -18.32 28.55 3.08
N VAL A 489 -17.35 28.10 3.87
CA VAL A 489 -16.43 27.03 3.52
C VAL A 489 -16.39 25.98 4.62
N THR A 490 -16.21 24.72 4.25
CA THR A 490 -16.02 23.61 5.18
C THR A 490 -14.68 22.94 4.97
N LYS A 491 -14.17 22.31 6.03
CA LYS A 491 -12.92 21.53 5.95
C LYS A 491 -13.01 20.45 4.86
N PRO A 492 -11.87 20.08 4.26
CA PRO A 492 -11.83 18.89 3.41
C PRO A 492 -12.21 17.64 4.22
N SER A 493 -12.75 16.63 3.54
CA SER A 493 -13.05 15.33 4.14
C SER A 493 -11.81 14.43 4.14
N LEU A 494 -11.62 13.67 5.22
CA LEU A 494 -10.61 12.63 5.35
C LEU A 494 -11.30 11.30 5.68
N GLY A 495 -11.02 10.28 4.87
CA GLY A 495 -11.66 8.96 4.95
C GLY A 495 -10.82 7.89 5.64
N TYR A 496 -11.37 6.68 5.70
CA TYR A 496 -10.67 5.49 6.18
C TYR A 496 -9.62 5.00 5.16
N PRO A 497 -8.43 4.52 5.60
CA PRO A 497 -7.97 4.40 6.98
C PRO A 497 -7.26 5.65 7.52
N GLU A 498 -6.92 6.63 6.67
CA GLU A 498 -6.05 7.75 7.06
C GLU A 498 -6.63 8.63 8.17
N LEU A 499 -7.95 8.70 8.29
CA LEU A 499 -8.65 9.36 9.40
C LEU A 499 -8.24 8.78 10.76
N LEU A 500 -8.12 7.46 10.87
CA LEU A 500 -7.74 6.80 12.12
C LEU A 500 -6.28 7.06 12.47
N PHE A 501 -5.42 7.20 11.46
CA PHE A 501 -4.01 7.50 11.65
C PHE A 501 -3.78 8.87 12.30
N THR A 502 -4.74 9.79 12.21
CA THR A 502 -4.67 11.10 12.91
C THR A 502 -4.80 10.97 14.43
N GLY A 503 -5.38 9.86 14.90
CA GLY A 503 -5.71 9.63 16.29
C GLY A 503 -6.82 10.50 16.88
N ALA A 504 -7.40 11.43 16.11
CA ALA A 504 -8.45 12.32 16.57
C ALA A 504 -9.86 11.69 16.53
N HIS A 505 -10.03 10.63 15.74
CA HIS A 505 -11.30 9.94 15.55
C HIS A 505 -11.12 8.42 15.65
N SER A 506 -12.14 7.77 16.18
CA SER A 506 -12.29 6.31 16.20
C SER A 506 -13.11 5.83 15.00
N PHE A 507 -13.09 4.52 14.74
CA PHE A 507 -13.95 3.94 13.70
C PHE A 507 -15.45 4.14 14.00
N ALA A 508 -15.83 4.13 15.29
CA ALA A 508 -17.20 4.38 15.72
C ALA A 508 -17.71 5.79 15.36
N ASP A 509 -16.83 6.79 15.36
CA ASP A 509 -17.19 8.16 14.95
C ASP A 509 -17.54 8.21 13.46
N LEU A 510 -16.80 7.47 12.62
CA LEU A 510 -17.10 7.33 11.21
C LEU A 510 -18.44 6.62 11.00
N GLU A 511 -18.69 5.53 11.74
CA GLU A 511 -19.97 4.81 11.70
C GLU A 511 -21.17 5.70 12.05
N ALA A 512 -21.08 6.47 13.13
CA ALA A 512 -22.13 7.38 13.57
C ALA A 512 -22.44 8.48 12.52
N SER A 513 -21.43 8.94 11.78
CA SER A 513 -21.59 9.97 10.75
C SER A 513 -22.40 9.50 9.54
N LEU A 514 -22.38 8.19 9.26
CA LEU A 514 -23.10 7.57 8.15
C LEU A 514 -24.59 7.38 8.48
N ASP A 515 -24.93 7.07 9.73
CA ASP A 515 -26.32 6.85 10.16
C ASP A 515 -27.15 8.15 10.19
N GLY A 516 -26.51 9.31 10.33
CA GLY A 516 -27.17 10.61 10.38
C GLY A 516 -27.59 11.20 9.01
N ASN A 517 -27.14 10.65 7.88
CA ASN A 517 -27.31 11.26 6.56
C ASN A 517 -28.00 10.33 5.55
N ALA A 518 -29.32 10.47 5.38
CA ALA A 518 -30.13 9.72 4.42
C ALA A 518 -29.79 9.96 2.93
N ALA A 519 -28.90 10.90 2.61
CA ALA A 519 -28.42 11.17 1.25
C ALA A 519 -27.22 10.28 0.90
N ARG A 520 -27.52 9.06 0.46
CA ARG A 520 -26.58 8.09 -0.10
C ARG A 520 -25.87 8.64 -1.33
N GLN A 521 -24.73 9.33 -1.16
CA GLN A 521 -23.71 9.60 -2.20
C GLN A 521 -22.48 10.43 -1.74
N ARG A 522 -22.24 10.64 -0.44
CA ARG A 522 -21.00 11.32 0.01
C ARG A 522 -19.81 10.35 0.04
N GLU A 523 -18.63 10.90 -0.29
CA GLU A 523 -17.33 10.29 0.02
C GLU A 523 -17.27 9.98 1.52
N MET A 524 -16.95 8.74 1.88
CA MET A 524 -16.86 8.28 3.27
C MET A 524 -15.71 9.01 3.98
N GLY A 525 -16.05 9.94 4.88
CA GLY A 525 -15.05 10.65 5.67
C GLY A 525 -15.63 11.73 6.58
N LEU A 526 -14.80 12.16 7.52
CA LEU A 526 -15.09 13.24 8.46
C LEU A 526 -14.24 14.48 8.11
N PRO A 527 -14.62 15.68 8.59
CA PRO A 527 -13.78 16.87 8.49
C PRO A 527 -12.35 16.58 8.96
N ASP A 528 -11.35 16.85 8.11
CA ASP A 528 -9.95 16.56 8.39
C ASP A 528 -9.48 17.27 9.69
N PRO A 529 -9.16 16.53 10.76
CA PRO A 529 -8.84 17.12 12.06
C PRO A 529 -7.49 17.85 12.06
N ASP A 530 -6.63 17.58 11.07
CA ASP A 530 -5.31 18.20 10.98
C ASP A 530 -5.33 19.55 10.27
N VAL A 531 -6.43 19.90 9.58
CA VAL A 531 -6.60 21.22 8.98
C VAL A 531 -6.91 22.21 10.10
N LEU A 532 -5.89 22.93 10.52
CA LEU A 532 -5.96 23.92 11.60
C LEU A 532 -6.16 25.34 11.08
N LYS A 533 -5.75 25.62 9.84
CA LYS A 533 -5.81 26.96 9.27
C LYS A 533 -6.25 26.95 7.81
N VAL A 534 -6.74 28.10 7.35
CA VAL A 534 -6.90 28.43 5.93
C VAL A 534 -5.94 29.56 5.58
N HIS A 535 -5.05 29.30 4.63
CA HIS A 535 -4.28 30.36 3.97
C HIS A 535 -5.11 30.95 2.83
N ILE A 536 -5.23 32.27 2.79
CA ILE A 536 -6.09 33.03 1.89
C ILE A 536 -5.21 34.01 1.14
N ARG A 537 -5.21 33.90 -0.19
CA ARG A 537 -4.57 34.88 -1.08
C ARG A 537 -5.62 35.58 -1.93
N LEU A 538 -5.62 36.90 -1.91
CA LEU A 538 -6.46 37.71 -2.78
C LEU A 538 -5.66 38.09 -4.03
N GLU A 539 -6.25 37.86 -5.20
CA GLU A 539 -5.65 38.21 -6.48
C GLU A 539 -6.61 39.09 -7.30
N VAL A 540 -6.04 40.00 -8.09
CA VAL A 540 -6.77 40.86 -9.02
C VAL A 540 -6.48 40.45 -10.46
N ARG A 541 -7.50 40.52 -11.32
CA ARG A 541 -7.34 40.21 -12.74
C ARG A 541 -6.49 41.28 -13.41
N ALA A 542 -5.47 40.83 -14.14
CA ALA A 542 -4.59 41.68 -14.93
C ALA A 542 -5.30 42.23 -16.18
N LEU A 543 -4.68 43.23 -16.81
CA LEU A 543 -5.14 43.75 -18.10
C LEU A 543 -4.74 42.80 -19.23
N GLN A 544 -5.45 42.90 -20.35
CA GLN A 544 -5.15 42.09 -21.52
C GLN A 544 -3.80 42.53 -22.12
N GLY A 545 -2.81 41.63 -22.12
CA GLY A 545 -1.44 41.92 -22.57
C GLY A 545 -0.38 41.80 -21.47
N ASP A 546 -0.79 41.68 -20.20
CA ASP A 546 0.12 41.43 -19.08
C ASP A 546 0.66 39.99 -19.08
N SER A 547 1.83 39.80 -18.48
CA SER A 547 2.56 38.52 -18.45
C SER A 547 1.85 37.42 -17.65
N ALA A 548 1.04 37.80 -16.67
CA ALA A 548 0.23 36.89 -15.86
C ALA A 548 -1.23 37.38 -15.81
N PRO A 549 -2.23 36.48 -15.88
CA PRO A 549 -3.65 36.86 -15.89
C PRO A 549 -4.17 37.34 -14.53
N TRP A 550 -3.45 37.06 -13.44
CA TRP A 550 -3.83 37.39 -12.07
C TRP A 550 -2.60 37.82 -11.27
N TRP A 551 -2.73 38.89 -10.48
CA TRP A 551 -1.66 39.44 -9.64
C TRP A 551 -2.06 39.37 -8.16
N PRO A 552 -1.17 38.93 -7.25
CA PRO A 552 -1.46 38.89 -5.83
C PRO A 552 -1.54 40.32 -5.25
N LEU A 553 -2.60 40.57 -4.48
CA LEU A 553 -2.78 41.82 -3.72
C LEU A 553 -2.29 41.65 -2.27
N TYR A 554 -2.74 40.60 -1.58
CA TYR A 554 -2.29 40.26 -0.23
C TYR A 554 -2.51 38.78 0.09
N GLU A 555 -1.86 38.35 1.18
CA GLU A 555 -2.03 37.03 1.79
C GLU A 555 -2.38 37.18 3.28
N THR A 556 -3.21 36.28 3.80
CA THR A 556 -3.58 36.22 5.22
C THR A 556 -3.91 34.79 5.64
N GLU A 557 -3.94 34.52 6.93
CA GLU A 557 -4.33 33.21 7.49
C GLU A 557 -5.52 33.36 8.44
N ARG A 558 -6.32 32.30 8.56
CA ARG A 558 -7.44 32.18 9.51
C ARG A 558 -7.38 30.83 10.21
N ASP A 559 -7.59 30.82 11.52
CA ASP A 559 -7.75 29.59 12.30
C ASP A 559 -9.07 28.92 11.95
N PHE A 560 -9.04 27.61 11.68
CA PHE A 560 -10.16 26.81 11.20
C PHE A 560 -10.59 25.79 12.27
N ASP A 561 -11.06 26.28 13.41
CA ASP A 561 -11.35 25.42 14.57
C ASP A 561 -12.63 24.57 14.40
N ALA A 562 -13.62 25.11 13.68
CA ALA A 562 -14.89 24.43 13.42
C ALA A 562 -14.89 23.70 12.07
N ALA A 563 -15.84 22.78 11.86
CA ALA A 563 -16.02 22.08 10.58
C ALA A 563 -16.42 23.03 9.43
N GLU A 564 -17.05 24.15 9.77
CA GLU A 564 -17.50 25.21 8.86
C GLU A 564 -16.99 26.57 9.33
N MET A 565 -16.60 27.43 8.37
CA MET A 565 -16.19 28.81 8.60
C MET A 565 -16.93 29.73 7.63
N THR A 566 -17.38 30.88 8.14
CA THR A 566 -17.90 31.97 7.30
C THR A 566 -16.87 33.08 7.17
N LEU A 567 -16.45 33.38 5.94
CA LEU A 567 -15.63 34.52 5.59
C LEU A 567 -16.54 35.66 5.11
N VAL A 568 -16.53 36.78 5.83
CA VAL A 568 -17.27 37.99 5.45
C VAL A 568 -16.37 38.86 4.59
N LEU A 569 -16.84 39.27 3.42
CA LEU A 569 -16.10 40.13 2.50
C LEU A 569 -16.57 41.59 2.66
N ALA A 570 -15.63 42.51 2.87
CA ALA A 570 -15.87 43.93 3.06
C ALA A 570 -15.33 44.71 1.84
N PRO A 571 -16.20 45.17 0.92
CA PRO A 571 -15.77 45.96 -0.21
C PRO A 571 -15.34 47.37 0.23
N GLU A 572 -14.27 47.88 -0.37
CA GLU A 572 -13.73 49.23 -0.15
C GLU A 572 -13.52 49.92 -1.51
N ASP A 573 -13.95 51.17 -1.63
CA ASP A 573 -13.76 51.95 -2.85
C ASP A 573 -12.36 52.57 -2.87
N ASP A 574 -11.52 52.09 -3.79
CA ASP A 574 -10.17 52.62 -4.03
C ASP A 574 -10.03 53.12 -5.46
N ALA A 575 -9.55 54.37 -5.59
CA ALA A 575 -9.29 54.99 -6.89
C ALA A 575 -8.16 54.26 -7.64
N THR A 576 -7.13 53.82 -6.92
CA THR A 576 -5.94 53.13 -7.44
C THR A 576 -5.59 51.94 -6.55
N LEU A 577 -5.07 50.86 -7.13
CA LEU A 577 -4.67 49.68 -6.33
C LEU A 577 -3.42 49.96 -5.47
N ASP A 578 -2.61 50.95 -5.83
CA ASP A 578 -1.42 51.36 -5.07
C ASP A 578 -1.76 51.96 -3.69
N THR A 579 -2.98 52.48 -3.54
CA THR A 579 -3.48 53.05 -2.28
C THR A 579 -4.23 52.04 -1.44
N PHE A 580 -4.53 50.86 -1.99
CA PHE A 580 -5.21 49.80 -1.26
C PHE A 580 -4.28 49.26 -0.18
N VAL A 581 -4.64 49.48 1.09
CA VAL A 581 -3.84 49.03 2.22
C VAL A 581 -4.00 47.52 2.37
N ALA A 582 -3.03 46.79 1.86
CA ALA A 582 -2.90 45.34 1.96
C ALA A 582 -2.53 44.86 3.39
N ALA A 583 -3.25 45.32 4.42
CA ALA A 583 -3.08 44.88 5.81
C ALA A 583 -4.36 44.19 6.31
N PRO A 584 -4.69 42.98 5.81
CA PRO A 584 -5.85 42.26 6.29
C PRO A 584 -5.68 41.92 7.78
N PRO A 585 -6.71 42.14 8.62
CA PRO A 585 -6.63 41.73 10.02
C PRO A 585 -6.54 40.21 10.09
N ALA A 586 -5.93 39.65 11.15
CA ALA A 586 -5.88 38.18 11.35
C ALA A 586 -7.27 37.56 11.65
N THR A 587 -8.24 38.40 11.99
CA THR A 587 -9.62 38.05 12.34
C THR A 587 -10.59 39.08 11.77
N GLY A 588 -11.82 38.70 11.48
CA GLY A 588 -12.85 39.62 10.96
C GLY A 588 -12.90 39.70 9.43
N PRO A 589 -13.61 40.71 8.89
CA PRO A 589 -13.90 40.81 7.45
C PRO A 589 -12.65 40.94 6.58
N LEU A 590 -12.71 40.38 5.37
CA LEU A 590 -11.65 40.48 4.36
C LEU A 590 -11.90 41.70 3.48
N ALA A 591 -11.00 42.68 3.51
CA ALA A 591 -11.06 43.85 2.66
C ALA A 591 -10.89 43.46 1.18
N LEU A 592 -11.74 44.00 0.31
CA LEU A 592 -11.73 43.78 -1.14
C LEU A 592 -11.85 45.11 -1.88
N PRO A 593 -11.00 45.40 -2.89
CA PRO A 593 -11.20 46.59 -3.70
C PRO A 593 -12.45 46.42 -4.59
N ALA A 594 -13.40 47.34 -4.44
CA ALA A 594 -14.64 47.36 -5.18
C ALA A 594 -14.41 47.66 -6.68
N ALA A 595 -15.38 47.31 -7.52
CA ALA A 595 -15.35 47.48 -8.98
C ALA A 595 -14.12 46.85 -9.67
N ARG A 596 -13.59 45.75 -9.13
CA ARG A 596 -12.52 44.94 -9.72
C ARG A 596 -12.96 43.48 -9.90
N ALA A 597 -12.32 42.77 -10.82
CA ALA A 597 -12.45 41.33 -10.94
C ALA A 597 -11.40 40.68 -10.03
N LEU A 598 -11.85 39.95 -9.01
CA LEU A 598 -10.99 39.41 -7.97
C LEU A 598 -11.14 37.88 -7.89
N ARG A 599 -10.11 37.25 -7.32
CA ARG A 599 -10.09 35.81 -7.05
C ARG A 599 -9.49 35.58 -5.67
N LEU A 600 -10.22 34.87 -4.82
CA LEU A 600 -9.69 34.31 -3.59
C LEU A 600 -9.11 32.93 -3.88
N VAL A 601 -7.87 32.70 -3.47
CA VAL A 601 -7.22 31.38 -3.49
C VAL A 601 -7.15 30.91 -2.04
N LEU A 602 -7.86 29.84 -1.72
CA LEU A 602 -7.91 29.26 -0.38
C LEU A 602 -7.12 27.95 -0.35
N VAL A 603 -6.26 27.79 0.64
CA VAL A 603 -5.44 26.58 0.83
C VAL A 603 -5.64 26.09 2.26
N ALA A 604 -6.05 24.83 2.42
CA ALA A 604 -6.09 24.19 3.74
C ALA A 604 -4.67 23.98 4.24
N MET A 605 -4.41 24.35 5.49
CA MET A 605 -3.09 24.25 6.11
C MET A 605 -3.14 23.27 7.29
N GLY A 606 -2.32 22.22 7.17
CA GLY A 606 -2.08 21.24 8.21
C GLY A 606 -1.21 21.76 9.35
N ARG A 607 -1.11 20.96 10.42
CA ARG A 607 -0.21 21.18 11.56
C ARG A 607 1.22 21.52 11.14
N ASP A 608 1.85 22.42 11.88
CA ASP A 608 3.27 22.76 11.72
C ASP A 608 4.14 21.86 12.60
N ASP A 609 4.25 20.59 12.21
CA ASP A 609 4.99 19.57 12.96
C ASP A 609 5.84 18.71 12.01
N VAL A 610 7.16 18.83 12.16
CA VAL A 610 8.21 18.18 11.35
C VAL A 610 8.22 16.65 11.56
N GLY A 611 7.70 16.16 12.69
CA GLY A 611 7.54 14.74 12.97
C GLY A 611 6.25 14.16 12.40
N TYR A 612 5.21 14.98 12.25
CA TYR A 612 3.87 14.54 11.83
C TYR A 612 3.70 14.50 10.31
N PHE A 613 4.03 15.58 9.59
CA PHE A 613 3.97 15.61 8.12
C PHE A 613 5.34 15.32 7.51
N ALA A 614 5.36 14.55 6.41
CA ALA A 614 6.61 14.16 5.76
C ALA A 614 7.38 15.34 5.12
N SER A 615 6.70 16.46 4.84
CA SER A 615 7.32 17.69 4.33
C SER A 615 6.42 18.92 4.50
N ASP A 616 6.97 20.13 4.38
CA ASP A 616 6.17 21.37 4.35
C ASP A 616 5.17 21.39 3.17
N THR A 617 5.49 20.72 2.06
CA THR A 617 4.54 20.61 0.94
C THR A 617 3.41 19.63 1.25
N ALA A 618 3.65 18.61 2.08
CA ALA A 618 2.63 17.64 2.49
C ALA A 618 1.57 18.28 3.41
N ARG A 619 1.92 19.29 4.22
CA ARG A 619 0.94 19.99 5.06
C ARG A 619 0.11 21.06 4.32
N ARG A 620 0.47 21.41 3.08
CA ARG A 620 -0.25 22.40 2.26
C ARG A 620 -1.25 21.70 1.33
N GLY A 621 -2.52 21.97 1.53
CA GLY A 621 -3.62 21.38 0.76
C GLY A 621 -3.69 21.86 -0.69
N ILE A 622 -4.67 21.33 -1.42
CA ILE A 622 -4.94 21.74 -2.81
C ILE A 622 -5.70 23.08 -2.79
N ALA A 623 -5.20 24.05 -3.55
CA ALA A 623 -5.82 25.36 -3.66
C ALA A 623 -7.22 25.29 -4.30
N VAL A 624 -8.18 26.04 -3.75
CA VAL A 624 -9.48 26.31 -4.38
C VAL A 624 -9.59 27.78 -4.71
N THR A 625 -10.14 28.08 -5.88
CA THR A 625 -10.34 29.45 -6.35
C THR A 625 -11.81 29.83 -6.29
N VAL A 626 -12.10 30.99 -5.72
CA VAL A 626 -13.43 31.60 -5.71
C VAL A 626 -13.32 32.97 -6.35
N GLU A 627 -13.90 33.12 -7.54
CA GLU A 627 -14.00 34.43 -8.17
C GLU A 627 -15.02 35.28 -7.43
N VAL A 628 -14.64 36.52 -7.13
CA VAL A 628 -15.47 37.47 -6.38
C VAL A 628 -15.45 38.82 -7.08
N ARG A 629 -16.58 39.52 -7.03
CA ARG A 629 -16.72 40.88 -7.57
C ARG A 629 -17.72 41.64 -6.72
N ALA A 630 -17.31 42.79 -6.20
CA ALA A 630 -18.20 43.76 -5.58
C ALA A 630 -18.41 44.95 -6.53
N PRO A 631 -19.63 45.49 -6.67
CA PRO A 631 -19.84 46.77 -7.33
C PRO A 631 -19.20 47.91 -6.50
N ALA A 632 -19.00 49.07 -7.13
CA ALA A 632 -18.59 50.28 -6.41
C ALA A 632 -19.63 50.63 -5.33
N LEU A 633 -19.17 51.10 -4.17
CA LEU A 633 -20.06 51.54 -3.09
C LEU A 633 -20.65 52.92 -3.39
N ALA A 634 -19.86 53.81 -3.97
CA ALA A 634 -20.25 55.13 -4.42
C ALA A 634 -19.75 55.38 -5.86
N GLU A 635 -20.67 55.51 -6.80
CA GLU A 635 -20.36 56.03 -8.13
C GLU A 635 -20.64 57.55 -8.13
N GLY A 636 -19.59 58.36 -8.22
CA GLY A 636 -19.77 59.77 -8.63
C GLY A 636 -20.45 59.82 -10.00
N PRO A 637 -21.18 60.90 -10.34
CA PRO A 637 -21.92 60.97 -11.59
C PRO A 637 -20.98 60.70 -12.78
N VAL A 638 -21.11 59.51 -13.37
CA VAL A 638 -20.33 59.07 -14.56
C VAL A 638 -20.66 59.94 -15.77
N MET A 639 -21.85 60.56 -15.74
CA MET A 639 -22.34 61.48 -16.76
C MET A 639 -22.40 62.89 -16.15
N ALA A 640 -21.67 63.84 -16.75
CA ALA A 640 -21.65 65.24 -16.32
C ALA A 640 -23.00 65.96 -16.54
N ALA A 641 -23.88 65.38 -17.36
CA ALA A 641 -25.23 65.87 -17.69
C ALA A 641 -26.13 64.69 -18.15
N PRO A 642 -27.47 64.80 -18.08
CA PRO A 642 -28.36 63.82 -18.70
C PRO A 642 -28.06 63.68 -20.20
N PRO A 643 -28.10 62.45 -20.77
CA PRO A 643 -27.72 62.22 -22.16
C PRO A 643 -28.69 62.94 -23.10
N GLY A 644 -28.19 63.94 -23.83
CA GLY A 644 -28.87 64.52 -24.98
C GLY A 644 -28.44 63.78 -26.24
N LEU A 645 -29.38 63.15 -26.94
CA LEU A 645 -29.10 62.51 -28.23
C LEU A 645 -28.84 63.60 -29.28
N ALA A 646 -27.65 63.61 -29.87
CA ALA A 646 -27.32 64.50 -30.99
C ALA A 646 -27.18 63.69 -32.28
N SER A 647 -27.85 64.14 -33.34
CA SER A 647 -27.79 63.49 -34.65
C SER A 647 -27.04 64.36 -35.65
N PHE A 648 -25.94 63.85 -36.18
CA PHE A 648 -25.10 64.54 -37.17
C PHE A 648 -25.28 63.91 -38.55
N PHE A 649 -25.44 64.72 -39.59
CA PHE A 649 -25.48 64.26 -40.99
C PHE A 649 -24.36 64.90 -41.79
N PHE A 650 -23.32 64.13 -42.11
CA PHE A 650 -22.18 64.65 -42.85
C PHE A 650 -22.36 64.47 -44.35
N ARG A 651 -22.25 65.57 -45.10
CA ARG A 651 -22.12 65.55 -46.56
C ARG A 651 -20.66 65.42 -46.96
N THR A 652 -20.42 64.94 -48.18
CA THR A 652 -19.09 64.86 -48.78
C THR A 652 -18.41 66.23 -48.71
N PRO A 653 -17.20 66.32 -48.12
CA PRO A 653 -16.53 67.60 -47.92
C PRO A 653 -16.20 68.24 -49.27
N GLY A 654 -16.61 69.50 -49.43
CA GLY A 654 -16.28 70.34 -50.59
C GLY A 654 -15.43 71.53 -50.17
N VAL A 655 -15.47 72.60 -50.96
CA VAL A 655 -14.99 73.93 -50.58
C VAL A 655 -16.14 74.75 -50.01
N ASP A 656 -15.87 75.52 -48.97
CA ASP A 656 -16.85 76.45 -48.40
C ASP A 656 -17.08 77.66 -49.33
N ALA A 657 -18.01 78.55 -48.94
CA ALA A 657 -18.39 79.72 -49.74
C ALA A 657 -17.24 80.74 -49.98
N ILE A 658 -16.10 80.58 -49.31
CA ILE A 658 -14.93 81.47 -49.37
C ILE A 658 -13.70 80.74 -49.98
N GLY A 659 -13.89 79.53 -50.51
CA GLY A 659 -12.86 78.76 -51.20
C GLY A 659 -11.94 77.94 -50.28
N THR A 660 -12.22 77.85 -48.99
CA THR A 660 -11.47 77.03 -48.02
C THR A 660 -11.99 75.60 -47.98
N ALA A 661 -11.08 74.62 -47.89
CA ALA A 661 -11.46 73.21 -47.83
C ALA A 661 -12.19 72.89 -46.52
N VAL A 662 -13.40 72.33 -46.61
CA VAL A 662 -14.18 71.96 -45.43
C VAL A 662 -13.48 70.81 -44.68
N PRO A 663 -13.29 70.90 -43.36
CA PRO A 663 -12.70 69.83 -42.57
C PRO A 663 -13.43 68.49 -42.73
N ARG A 664 -12.68 67.39 -42.63
CA ARG A 664 -13.22 66.03 -42.79
C ARG A 664 -14.36 65.75 -41.78
N PRO A 665 -15.33 64.88 -42.13
CA PRO A 665 -16.44 64.52 -41.25
C PRO A 665 -16.03 64.18 -39.82
N LEU A 666 -14.98 63.36 -39.64
CA LEU A 666 -14.53 62.96 -38.30
C LEU A 666 -13.99 64.12 -37.47
N ALA A 667 -13.26 65.05 -38.09
CA ALA A 667 -12.74 66.23 -37.39
C ALA A 667 -13.85 67.16 -36.91
N ARG A 668 -14.92 67.31 -37.71
CA ARG A 668 -16.11 68.07 -37.33
C ARG A 668 -16.87 67.38 -36.20
N LEU A 669 -17.04 66.05 -36.28
CA LEU A 669 -17.64 65.28 -35.20
C LEU A 669 -16.84 65.41 -33.91
N ALA A 670 -15.51 65.32 -33.98
CA ALA A 670 -14.63 65.47 -32.83
C ALA A 670 -14.77 66.85 -32.18
N GLN A 671 -14.83 67.91 -32.99
CA GLN A 671 -15.03 69.27 -32.49
C GLN A 671 -16.34 69.42 -31.71
N GLU A 672 -17.46 68.90 -32.24
CA GLU A 672 -18.76 68.97 -31.58
C GLU A 672 -18.82 68.14 -30.29
N LEU A 673 -18.12 67.01 -30.25
CA LEU A 673 -18.07 66.13 -29.08
C LEU A 673 -16.99 66.53 -28.06
N GLY A 674 -16.19 67.57 -28.35
CA GLY A 674 -15.04 67.94 -27.52
C GLY A 674 -13.93 66.86 -27.46
N LEU A 675 -13.82 66.06 -28.51
CA LEU A 675 -12.82 65.00 -28.70
C LEU A 675 -11.70 65.46 -29.64
N GLN A 676 -10.64 64.65 -29.74
CA GLN A 676 -9.52 64.88 -30.65
C GLN A 676 -9.62 63.96 -31.87
N ALA A 677 -9.37 64.50 -33.07
CA ALA A 677 -9.29 63.72 -34.30
C ALA A 677 -7.91 63.84 -34.94
N GLN A 678 -7.32 62.70 -35.33
CA GLN A 678 -6.09 62.62 -36.11
C GLN A 678 -6.28 61.64 -37.27
N GLY A 679 -6.51 62.15 -38.48
CA GLY A 679 -6.85 61.32 -39.64
C GLY A 679 -8.21 60.64 -39.45
N LEU A 680 -8.20 59.30 -39.31
CA LEU A 680 -9.39 58.47 -39.06
C LEU A 680 -9.52 58.02 -37.58
N LEU A 681 -8.62 58.47 -36.71
CA LEU A 681 -8.62 58.20 -35.28
C LEU A 681 -9.41 59.29 -34.55
N LEU A 682 -10.36 58.89 -33.71
CA LEU A 682 -11.07 59.72 -32.75
C LEU A 682 -10.68 59.29 -31.34
N GLY A 683 -10.23 60.21 -30.50
CA GLY A 683 -9.78 59.90 -29.14
C GLY A 683 -10.15 60.98 -28.12
N GLY A 684 -10.08 60.62 -26.84
CA GLY A 684 -10.22 61.56 -25.74
C GLY A 684 -9.08 62.57 -25.64
N ALA A 685 -9.31 63.69 -24.95
CA ALA A 685 -8.25 64.65 -24.65
C ALA A 685 -7.27 64.10 -23.59
N PRO A 686 -5.97 64.45 -23.65
CA PRO A 686 -5.00 64.08 -22.62
C PRO A 686 -5.47 64.48 -21.22
N GLY A 687 -5.31 63.57 -20.26
CA GLY A 687 -5.71 63.79 -18.86
C GLY A 687 -7.19 63.58 -18.54
N ARG A 688 -8.02 63.13 -19.50
CA ARG A 688 -9.42 62.71 -19.27
C ARG A 688 -9.64 61.26 -19.66
N ARG A 689 -10.37 60.50 -18.84
CA ARG A 689 -10.79 59.12 -19.17
C ARG A 689 -12.01 59.20 -20.09
N THR A 690 -11.81 58.87 -21.36
CA THR A 690 -12.88 58.74 -22.37
C THR A 690 -13.09 57.27 -22.69
N VAL A 691 -14.34 56.81 -22.76
CA VAL A 691 -14.70 55.48 -23.25
C VAL A 691 -15.63 55.66 -24.43
N LEU A 692 -15.24 55.11 -25.58
CA LEU A 692 -15.99 55.19 -26.82
C LEU A 692 -16.63 53.83 -27.12
N GLY A 693 -17.93 53.84 -27.40
CA GLY A 693 -18.65 52.73 -28.00
C GLY A 693 -19.10 53.11 -29.40
N CYS A 694 -18.96 52.19 -30.36
CA CYS A 694 -19.42 52.42 -31.72
C CYS A 694 -20.25 51.22 -32.20
N SER A 695 -21.34 51.51 -32.90
CA SER A 695 -22.17 50.48 -33.50
C SER A 695 -21.39 49.70 -34.56
N SER A 696 -21.61 48.38 -34.64
CA SER A 696 -21.02 47.52 -35.68
C SER A 696 -21.46 47.88 -37.11
N THR A 697 -22.45 48.75 -37.25
CA THR A 697 -22.88 49.32 -38.54
C THR A 697 -21.85 50.27 -39.17
N LEU A 698 -20.96 50.85 -38.36
CA LEU A 698 -19.79 51.59 -38.82
C LEU A 698 -18.57 50.67 -38.79
N ARG A 699 -17.78 50.65 -39.87
CA ARG A 699 -16.54 49.87 -39.89
C ARG A 699 -15.50 50.58 -39.02
N HIS A 700 -15.15 49.97 -37.90
CA HIS A 700 -14.27 50.59 -36.93
C HIS A 700 -13.43 49.55 -36.17
N VAL A 701 -12.34 50.04 -35.58
CA VAL A 701 -11.52 49.32 -34.61
C VAL A 701 -11.43 50.18 -33.37
N LEU A 702 -11.79 49.62 -32.21
CA LEU A 702 -11.57 50.24 -30.91
C LEU A 702 -10.18 49.88 -30.40
N SER A 703 -9.50 50.83 -29.77
CA SER A 703 -8.30 50.55 -28.98
C SER A 703 -8.62 49.52 -27.88
N PRO A 704 -7.65 48.69 -27.43
CA PRO A 704 -7.86 47.68 -26.38
C PRO A 704 -8.50 48.22 -25.08
N GLU A 705 -8.23 49.47 -24.76
CA GLU A 705 -8.73 50.19 -23.58
C GLU A 705 -10.02 50.98 -23.83
N GLY A 706 -10.55 50.96 -25.06
CA GLY A 706 -11.77 51.67 -25.47
C GLY A 706 -11.66 53.21 -25.49
N SER A 707 -10.45 53.77 -25.39
CA SER A 707 -10.19 55.22 -25.31
C SER A 707 -10.18 55.91 -26.68
N ALA A 708 -9.94 55.14 -27.75
CA ALA A 708 -9.88 55.62 -29.11
C ALA A 708 -10.63 54.71 -30.09
N LEU A 709 -11.21 55.34 -31.11
CA LEU A 709 -11.97 54.72 -32.18
C LEU A 709 -11.30 55.06 -33.51
N THR A 710 -10.82 54.06 -34.25
CA THR A 710 -10.32 54.23 -35.60
C THR A 710 -11.37 53.78 -36.60
N LEU A 711 -11.81 54.68 -37.48
CA LEU A 711 -12.74 54.33 -38.56
C LEU A 711 -12.00 53.73 -39.76
N GLY A 712 -12.68 52.84 -40.49
CA GLY A 712 -12.15 52.25 -41.71
C GLY A 712 -12.03 53.27 -42.85
N SER A 713 -12.95 54.21 -42.95
CA SER A 713 -12.90 55.29 -43.95
C SER A 713 -13.76 56.50 -43.57
N ASP A 714 -13.47 57.67 -44.15
CA ASP A 714 -14.32 58.86 -44.05
C ASP A 714 -15.71 58.66 -44.70
N ALA A 715 -15.84 57.70 -45.63
CA ALA A 715 -17.10 57.38 -46.29
C ALA A 715 -18.12 56.74 -45.33
N ASP A 716 -17.65 56.11 -44.25
CA ASP A 716 -18.51 55.46 -43.27
C ASP A 716 -19.39 56.47 -42.48
N LEU A 717 -18.97 57.74 -42.40
CA LEU A 717 -19.73 58.83 -41.76
C LEU A 717 -20.55 59.68 -42.74
N GLN A 718 -20.32 59.55 -44.05
CA GLN A 718 -20.97 60.40 -45.06
C GLN A 718 -22.33 59.86 -45.47
N GLN A 719 -23.26 60.78 -45.76
CA GLN A 719 -24.63 60.48 -46.20
C GLN A 719 -25.41 59.55 -45.24
N ARG A 720 -25.03 59.57 -43.96
CA ARG A 720 -25.64 58.77 -42.88
C ARG A 720 -25.89 59.67 -41.68
N TRP A 721 -26.95 59.36 -40.96
CA TRP A 721 -27.20 59.96 -39.65
C TRP A 721 -26.36 59.22 -38.61
N VAL A 722 -25.46 59.97 -37.96
CA VAL A 722 -24.61 59.51 -36.87
C VAL A 722 -25.22 60.03 -35.58
N ASN A 723 -25.72 59.10 -34.77
CA ASN A 723 -26.33 59.41 -33.48
C ASN A 723 -25.28 59.22 -32.39
N VAL A 724 -25.07 60.25 -31.56
CA VAL A 724 -24.12 60.24 -30.45
C VAL A 724 -24.82 60.61 -29.15
#